data_AF-A0A8B9DTH2-F1
#
_entry.id   AF-A0A8B9DTH2-F1
#
_cell.length_a   1.000
_cell.length_b   1.000
_cell.length_c   1.000
_cell.angle_alpha   90.00
_cell.angle_beta   90.00
_cell.angle_gamma   90.00
#
_symmetry.space_group_name_H-M   'P 1'
#
loop_
_entity.id
_entity.type
_entity.pdbx_description
1 polymer ?
#
loop_
_entity_poly.entity_id
_entity_poly.type
_entity_poly.pdbx_seq_one_letter_code
_entity_poly.pdbx_strand_id
1 'polypeptide(L)'
;MKEAGWQRGRWGGGGELGGDFTAFSFSCSLHLTEKQTVFPDIPCPLPAFTPHTQTKNLWHFLLLLTETVLSETGSNCTSAPSGAQDSCSHQCGELLGTCSCQVTCQSLGICCRDYNEFCLQISPYSGSLMGGKDILIENTAFNTSVIMCRFKKKIKTSGYVGKDGKAHCISPLLYETGFIHFEVSTDDGLTFPYSGTWLSVHHSKVPDGEKCTLVNETKWQYYGTHNIDGNLTLTWTHQALTATHINIEVWGYQETGDSYSENWFAKWEYLYTLARETPNTGTFSFIPVPAKANYSTWDFGILRITPSTYSDGQSNTPSIWSSEHALAWHLGEDFRNDPIAWATAKCLEWDRKEEKLPNFLEEIIDCPCTLSQARADTGRFHTDYGCDIEKGSVCTYHPGAVHCVRAIQASPVYAAGQQCCYDSTGAQILTQDSTGGSTPDRGHDWGSPPFMKPPRIPGFSHWLYDVISFYYCCLWSDNCHFYMKNRPSSDCRTYRPPQAASAFGDPHFLTFDGLNFTFKGQGEYMLVESDLTSLRVQGRTQQAHFPNGTEAQVTGLSAVAMQENNSDVIEVRYSEDLNLEVLLNQKVVNFSEQRWMDLKGLFLHSTADQKITVMFSSGSGVQIRGSGGFLTLTVLLPDKFMNHTQGLFGVMNGNTEDEYTFKNKTTISVNASPQQLFEFGANWAVENGTSLFTYDTEFLLNNFFYGEKHNTSFLPVFFPYEDPADPLVKEMVLVCESDPFCRFDVLTTRSLQVGNFTRLSHQNHKQLVENLKPVISCGWLDHPTNGRKDGTNYLLGSTIHFICNQGYELIGSKEIICQVTGVWSGDIPNCILRTDIKQVILLGCVFGIVGLAVLARLTFLCRKKGHKGNQKLVSEVPVTSQQERMKFQRRF
;
A
#
# COMPACT_ATOMS: atom_id res chain seq x y z
N MET A 1 -32.13 -13.10 6.12
CA MET A 1 -32.05 -14.18 7.14
C MET A 1 -33.23 -14.04 8.12
N LYS A 2 -33.50 -15.02 8.98
CA LYS A 2 -34.68 -15.05 9.87
C LYS A 2 -34.62 -14.02 11.01
N GLU A 3 -35.79 -13.65 11.50
CA GLU A 3 -36.03 -12.65 12.53
C GLU A 3 -35.41 -12.97 13.91
N ALA A 4 -35.05 -11.92 14.65
CA ALA A 4 -35.01 -11.92 16.11
C ALA A 4 -35.43 -10.52 16.60
N GLY A 5 -36.72 -10.35 16.91
CA GLY A 5 -37.25 -9.08 17.40
C GLY A 5 -37.15 -8.94 18.92
N TRP A 6 -36.95 -7.71 19.41
CA TRP A 6 -37.19 -7.35 20.82
C TRP A 6 -37.99 -6.06 20.92
N GLN A 7 -39.10 -6.11 21.66
CA GLN A 7 -39.95 -4.95 21.97
C GLN A 7 -39.55 -4.30 23.30
N ARG A 8 -39.56 -2.97 23.33
CA ARG A 8 -40.01 -2.02 24.40
C ARG A 8 -39.29 -0.68 24.20
N GLY A 9 -39.84 0.48 24.57
CA GLY A 9 -41.17 0.74 25.11
C GLY A 9 -41.44 2.24 25.22
N ARG A 10 -42.62 2.67 24.76
CA ARG A 10 -43.16 4.04 24.78
C ARG A 10 -43.22 4.67 26.18
N TRP A 11 -42.66 5.88 26.35
CA TRP A 11 -43.11 7.03 27.17
C TRP A 11 -42.41 8.29 26.60
N GLY A 12 -42.96 9.50 26.56
CA GLY A 12 -44.30 9.99 26.91
C GLY A 12 -44.27 11.50 27.22
N GLY A 13 -45.13 12.30 26.57
CA GLY A 13 -45.29 13.75 26.78
C GLY A 13 -44.24 14.64 26.08
N GLY A 14 -44.55 15.88 25.67
CA GLY A 14 -45.83 16.60 25.72
C GLY A 14 -45.63 18.13 25.65
N GLY A 15 -46.65 18.87 25.21
CA GLY A 15 -46.63 20.34 25.07
C GLY A 15 -46.09 20.80 23.71
N GLU A 16 -46.81 21.56 22.86
CA GLU A 16 -47.50 22.86 23.07
C GLU A 16 -46.53 24.05 23.27
N LEU A 17 -46.73 25.25 22.71
CA LEU A 17 -47.80 25.79 21.83
C LEU A 17 -47.31 27.12 21.19
N GLY A 18 -47.92 27.55 20.09
CA GLY A 18 -47.78 28.89 19.48
C GLY A 18 -46.48 29.09 18.69
N GLY A 19 -46.47 29.62 17.46
CA GLY A 19 -47.41 30.55 16.83
C GLY A 19 -46.87 31.99 16.93
N ASP A 20 -47.19 32.92 16.04
CA ASP A 20 -47.97 32.87 14.80
C ASP A 20 -47.76 34.22 14.05
N PHE A 21 -47.97 34.28 12.73
CA PHE A 21 -47.97 35.53 11.91
C PHE A 21 -46.67 36.40 11.90
N THR A 22 -46.39 37.32 10.97
CA THR A 22 -46.96 37.76 9.67
C THR A 22 -45.75 38.27 8.86
N ALA A 23 -45.46 37.77 7.65
CA ALA A 23 -45.89 38.37 6.39
C ALA A 23 -45.90 39.91 6.31
N PHE A 24 -45.00 40.49 5.52
CA PHE A 24 -45.33 41.62 4.64
C PHE A 24 -44.57 41.52 3.31
N SER A 25 -45.26 41.86 2.24
CA SER A 25 -44.85 41.67 0.85
C SER A 25 -44.67 43.00 0.11
N PHE A 26 -44.49 42.90 -1.21
CA PHE A 26 -44.48 43.92 -2.28
C PHE A 26 -43.10 44.49 -2.68
N SER A 27 -42.80 44.73 -3.96
CA SER A 27 -43.33 44.18 -5.25
C SER A 27 -42.58 44.81 -6.43
N CYS A 28 -42.41 44.07 -7.54
CA CYS A 28 -42.40 44.54 -8.95
C CYS A 28 -41.41 45.66 -9.40
N SER A 29 -41.03 45.80 -10.68
CA SER A 29 -41.08 44.94 -11.89
C SER A 29 -40.30 45.63 -13.03
N LEU A 30 -40.17 44.92 -14.16
CA LEU A 30 -39.81 45.38 -15.53
C LEU A 30 -38.32 45.67 -15.86
N HIS A 31 -37.87 45.61 -17.13
CA HIS A 31 -38.06 44.65 -18.25
C HIS A 31 -37.15 45.06 -19.47
N LEU A 32 -36.99 44.16 -20.46
CA LEU A 32 -36.66 44.39 -21.90
C LEU A 32 -35.20 44.54 -22.44
N THR A 33 -34.80 43.49 -23.21
CA THR A 33 -34.25 43.45 -24.62
C THR A 33 -32.87 43.97 -25.08
N GLU A 34 -32.01 43.02 -25.47
CA GLU A 34 -31.59 42.64 -26.86
C GLU A 34 -30.86 43.60 -27.87
N LYS A 35 -29.64 43.18 -28.33
CA LYS A 35 -28.99 43.21 -29.69
C LYS A 35 -27.45 43.46 -29.59
N GLN A 36 -26.48 42.80 -30.25
CA GLN A 36 -26.18 42.23 -31.60
C GLN A 36 -25.22 43.10 -32.47
N THR A 37 -24.37 42.44 -33.29
CA THR A 37 -23.30 42.95 -34.24
C THR A 37 -21.89 43.20 -33.64
N VAL A 38 -20.70 43.09 -34.31
CA VAL A 38 -20.29 42.60 -35.66
C VAL A 38 -18.76 42.21 -35.73
N PHE A 39 -18.27 41.60 -36.82
CA PHE A 39 -16.86 41.18 -37.14
C PHE A 39 -16.22 42.03 -38.27
N PRO A 40 -14.87 42.11 -38.45
CA PRO A 40 -14.05 41.13 -39.25
C PRO A 40 -12.56 40.99 -38.72
N ASP A 41 -11.55 40.33 -39.32
CA ASP A 41 -11.34 39.52 -40.56
C ASP A 41 -10.20 38.43 -40.40
N ILE A 42 -9.57 37.95 -41.50
CA ILE A 42 -8.68 36.77 -41.71
C ILE A 42 -7.48 37.15 -42.65
N PRO A 43 -6.22 36.57 -42.65
CA PRO A 43 -5.88 35.12 -42.68
C PRO A 43 -4.53 34.57 -42.07
N CYS A 44 -4.54 33.22 -41.93
CA CYS A 44 -3.60 32.08 -42.19
C CYS A 44 -2.22 32.26 -42.92
N PRO A 45 -1.35 31.20 -43.07
CA PRO A 45 -1.50 29.76 -42.72
C PRO A 45 -0.29 29.03 -42.03
N LEU A 46 -0.50 27.76 -41.64
CA LEU A 46 0.52 26.73 -41.34
C LEU A 46 0.25 25.45 -42.19
N PRO A 47 1.27 24.68 -42.62
CA PRO A 47 1.10 23.34 -43.19
C PRO A 47 1.46 22.21 -42.21
N ALA A 48 0.78 21.06 -42.34
CA ALA A 48 1.03 19.84 -41.57
C ALA A 48 1.88 18.82 -42.36
N PHE A 49 2.54 17.88 -41.67
CA PHE A 49 3.12 16.67 -42.28
C PHE A 49 3.19 15.47 -41.34
N THR A 50 2.88 14.30 -41.90
CA THR A 50 3.06 12.91 -41.40
C THR A 50 3.06 11.98 -42.63
N PRO A 51 3.39 10.67 -42.53
CA PRO A 51 4.51 10.00 -41.87
C PRO A 51 5.25 9.02 -42.83
N HIS A 52 6.41 8.43 -42.46
CA HIS A 52 6.77 7.04 -42.83
C HIS A 52 8.05 6.50 -42.13
N THR A 53 8.45 5.27 -42.47
CA THR A 53 9.10 4.24 -41.62
C THR A 53 10.38 3.62 -42.23
N GLN A 54 11.16 2.88 -41.40
CA GLN A 54 12.30 1.97 -41.74
C GLN A 54 13.69 2.69 -41.93
N THR A 55 14.87 2.14 -41.57
CA THR A 55 15.31 0.79 -41.09
C THR A 55 16.72 0.80 -40.43
N LYS A 56 16.94 -0.09 -39.44
CA LYS A 56 18.15 -0.90 -39.10
C LYS A 56 19.60 -0.33 -38.95
N ASN A 57 20.26 -0.82 -37.87
CA ASN A 57 21.68 -1.26 -37.74
C ASN A 57 22.81 -0.18 -37.74
N LEU A 58 24.02 -0.36 -37.15
CA LEU A 58 24.61 -1.15 -36.01
C LEU A 58 26.11 -0.71 -35.89
N TRP A 59 26.83 -0.95 -34.78
CA TRP A 59 28.31 -0.73 -34.55
C TRP A 59 28.78 0.73 -34.33
N HIS A 60 29.88 1.07 -33.62
CA HIS A 60 30.57 0.53 -32.41
C HIS A 60 31.71 1.51 -31.94
N PHE A 61 32.21 1.35 -30.71
CA PHE A 61 33.54 1.78 -30.15
C PHE A 61 33.91 3.26 -29.86
N LEU A 62 34.12 3.51 -28.55
CA LEU A 62 35.32 4.08 -27.86
C LEU A 62 35.97 5.42 -28.29
N LEU A 63 36.03 6.38 -27.34
CA LEU A 63 37.24 6.87 -26.59
C LEU A 63 36.75 7.99 -25.62
N LEU A 64 36.95 7.92 -24.30
CA LEU A 64 38.14 8.28 -23.50
C LEU A 64 38.55 9.78 -23.51
N LEU A 65 38.19 10.43 -22.38
CA LEU A 65 38.94 11.43 -21.59
C LEU A 65 39.15 12.90 -22.06
N THR A 66 38.92 13.77 -21.06
CA THR A 66 39.53 15.08 -20.73
C THR A 66 39.19 16.35 -21.53
N GLU A 67 38.53 17.28 -20.81
CA GLU A 67 38.79 18.73 -20.70
C GLU A 67 38.91 19.57 -22.00
N THR A 68 38.05 20.57 -22.23
CA THR A 68 38.17 21.85 -21.52
C THR A 68 36.97 22.78 -21.72
N VAL A 69 36.66 23.53 -20.64
CA VAL A 69 36.11 24.90 -20.57
C VAL A 69 35.59 25.53 -21.88
N LEU A 70 34.29 25.83 -21.92
CA LEU A 70 33.77 27.07 -22.50
C LEU A 70 32.70 27.66 -21.57
N SER A 71 32.97 28.88 -21.10
CA SER A 71 32.08 29.70 -20.27
C SER A 71 31.27 30.66 -21.14
N GLU A 72 30.29 31.31 -20.51
CA GLU A 72 29.51 32.46 -20.98
C GLU A 72 28.37 32.22 -21.99
N THR A 73 27.16 32.19 -21.45
CA THR A 73 26.22 33.31 -21.66
C THR A 73 25.25 33.38 -20.47
N GLY A 74 25.59 34.18 -19.46
CA GLY A 74 24.75 34.38 -18.29
C GLY A 74 23.55 35.27 -18.60
N SER A 75 22.34 34.79 -18.34
CA SER A 75 21.14 35.63 -18.22
C SER A 75 21.14 36.31 -16.85
N ASN A 76 20.87 37.62 -16.82
CA ASN A 76 20.81 38.40 -15.59
C ASN A 76 19.72 37.88 -14.65
N CYS A 77 20.11 37.14 -13.60
CA CYS A 77 19.35 37.08 -12.38
C CYS A 77 19.52 38.42 -11.64
N THR A 78 18.40 39.06 -11.26
CA THR A 78 18.41 40.22 -10.37
C THR A 78 19.09 39.84 -9.06
N SER A 79 20.21 40.50 -8.73
CA SER A 79 20.89 40.30 -7.46
C SER A 79 19.97 40.72 -6.30
N ALA A 80 19.74 39.80 -5.37
CA ALA A 80 19.09 40.12 -4.11
C ALA A 80 19.87 41.24 -3.38
N PRO A 81 19.19 42.14 -2.63
CA PRO A 81 19.86 43.18 -1.88
C PRO A 81 20.85 42.58 -0.87
N SER A 82 21.92 43.31 -0.57
CA SER A 82 23.08 42.84 0.21
C SER A 82 22.85 42.67 1.73
N GLY A 83 21.65 42.24 2.10
CA GLY A 83 21.25 41.75 3.43
C GLY A 83 20.43 40.46 3.37
N ALA A 84 20.35 39.80 2.21
CA ALA A 84 19.52 38.63 1.95
C ALA A 84 20.29 37.30 1.80
N GLN A 85 21.57 37.23 2.22
CA GLN A 85 22.34 35.97 2.19
C GLN A 85 22.07 35.05 3.40
N ASP A 86 21.45 35.58 4.46
CA ASP A 86 21.26 34.91 5.75
C ASP A 86 19.79 35.02 6.23
N SER A 87 18.83 34.74 5.32
CA SER A 87 17.37 34.82 5.58
C SER A 87 16.68 33.52 5.18
N CYS A 88 15.71 33.06 5.97
CA CYS A 88 14.93 31.85 5.65
C CYS A 88 13.73 32.09 4.72
N SER A 89 13.48 33.33 4.28
CA SER A 89 12.43 33.65 3.30
C SER A 89 12.62 32.87 2.01
N HIS A 90 11.67 31.99 1.66
CA HIS A 90 11.78 31.00 0.57
C HIS A 90 12.93 29.96 0.67
N GLN A 91 13.66 29.89 1.79
CA GLN A 91 14.88 29.07 1.95
C GLN A 91 14.80 28.05 3.11
N CYS A 92 13.60 27.75 3.60
CA CYS A 92 13.39 26.71 4.62
C CYS A 92 13.86 25.33 4.12
N GLY A 93 14.76 24.68 4.86
CA GLY A 93 15.46 23.45 4.48
C GLY A 93 16.89 23.66 3.99
N GLU A 94 17.33 24.90 3.75
CA GLU A 94 18.68 25.21 3.25
C GLU A 94 19.68 25.50 4.38
N LEU A 95 20.95 25.19 4.14
CA LEU A 95 22.07 25.63 4.98
C LEU A 95 22.66 26.91 4.38
N LEU A 96 22.71 28.00 5.15
CA LEU A 96 23.26 29.29 4.70
C LEU A 96 24.71 29.46 5.22
N GLY A 97 25.40 30.49 4.73
CA GLY A 97 26.83 30.66 4.97
C GLY A 97 27.19 30.99 6.43
N THR A 98 26.31 31.70 7.15
CA THR A 98 26.55 32.13 8.55
C THR A 98 25.52 31.57 9.55
N CYS A 99 24.46 30.94 9.07
CA CYS A 99 23.36 30.39 9.85
C CYS A 99 22.65 29.27 9.07
N SER A 100 21.67 28.58 9.66
CA SER A 100 20.92 27.52 8.99
C SER A 100 19.40 27.74 9.00
N CYS A 101 18.75 27.31 7.93
CA CYS A 101 17.30 27.21 7.79
C CYS A 101 16.82 25.74 7.76
N GLN A 102 17.69 24.78 8.09
CA GLN A 102 17.34 23.37 8.30
C GLN A 102 16.72 23.17 9.69
N VAL A 103 15.88 22.15 9.84
CA VAL A 103 15.22 21.81 11.12
C VAL A 103 16.21 21.54 12.27
N THR A 104 17.39 21.01 11.94
CA THR A 104 18.49 20.75 12.88
C THR A 104 19.14 22.02 13.43
N CYS A 105 18.86 23.20 12.86
CA CYS A 105 19.40 24.47 13.35
C CYS A 105 18.95 24.78 14.78
N GLN A 106 17.75 24.31 15.18
CA GLN A 106 17.12 24.65 16.44
C GLN A 106 17.84 24.02 17.63
N SER A 107 18.13 22.72 17.54
CA SER A 107 18.86 21.97 18.56
C SER A 107 20.36 22.31 18.60
N LEU A 108 20.93 22.65 17.44
CA LEU A 108 22.33 23.10 17.33
C LEU A 108 22.54 24.58 17.70
N GLY A 109 21.47 25.37 17.87
CA GLY A 109 21.57 26.80 18.22
C GLY A 109 22.11 27.71 17.11
N ILE A 110 22.07 27.25 15.84
CA ILE A 110 22.64 27.95 14.66
C ILE A 110 21.60 28.47 13.67
N CYS A 111 20.33 28.57 14.08
CA CYS A 111 19.27 29.08 13.20
C CYS A 111 19.53 30.52 12.75
N CYS A 112 19.12 30.82 11.52
CA CYS A 112 19.00 32.21 11.08
C CYS A 112 17.96 32.95 11.93
N ARG A 113 18.17 34.26 12.12
CA ARG A 113 17.38 35.08 13.05
C ARG A 113 15.87 35.08 12.75
N ASP A 114 15.52 34.88 11.49
CA ASP A 114 14.16 34.87 10.94
C ASP A 114 13.62 33.45 10.66
N TYR A 115 14.31 32.39 11.13
CA TYR A 115 13.89 31.01 10.92
C TYR A 115 12.46 30.75 11.40
N ASN A 116 12.15 31.12 12.65
CA ASN A 116 10.80 30.96 13.21
C ASN A 116 9.77 31.92 12.60
N GLU A 117 10.19 32.92 11.83
CA GLU A 117 9.28 33.83 11.12
C GLU A 117 8.83 33.21 9.78
N PHE A 118 9.79 32.71 8.97
CA PHE A 118 9.51 32.19 7.63
C PHE A 118 9.25 30.68 7.56
N CYS A 119 9.82 29.88 8.45
CA CYS A 119 9.64 28.42 8.48
C CYS A 119 8.52 28.06 9.45
N LEU A 120 7.33 27.82 8.89
CA LEU A 120 6.08 27.73 9.63
C LEU A 120 5.95 26.41 10.40
N GLN A 121 5.56 26.54 11.67
CA GLN A 121 4.96 25.47 12.45
C GLN A 121 3.44 25.63 12.39
N ILE A 122 2.73 24.53 12.13
CA ILE A 122 1.28 24.49 11.98
C ILE A 122 0.67 23.41 12.87
N SER A 123 -0.56 23.66 13.32
CA SER A 123 -1.32 22.74 14.16
C SER A 123 -2.80 22.75 13.78
N PRO A 124 -3.43 21.60 13.51
CA PRO A 124 -2.79 20.31 13.29
C PRO A 124 -1.89 20.32 12.04
N TYR A 125 -0.97 19.36 11.93
CA TYR A 125 -0.08 19.22 10.77
C TYR A 125 -0.67 18.34 9.65
N SER A 126 -1.80 17.67 9.91
CA SER A 126 -2.45 16.73 9.00
C SER A 126 -3.97 16.90 8.92
N GLY A 127 -4.55 16.35 7.86
CA GLY A 127 -6.01 16.26 7.71
C GLY A 127 -6.45 15.58 6.43
N SER A 128 -7.76 15.34 6.32
CA SER A 128 -8.37 14.70 5.15
C SER A 128 -7.97 15.35 3.84
N LEU A 129 -7.67 14.53 2.83
CA LEU A 129 -7.57 14.99 1.43
C LEU A 129 -8.86 15.65 0.94
N MET A 130 -10.02 15.40 1.57
CA MET A 130 -11.27 16.10 1.24
C MET A 130 -11.27 17.60 1.62
N GLY A 131 -10.29 18.05 2.42
CA GLY A 131 -10.17 19.44 2.82
C GLY A 131 -11.16 19.87 3.91
N GLY A 132 -11.16 21.18 4.20
CA GLY A 132 -12.02 21.82 5.19
C GLY A 132 -11.52 21.76 6.63
N LYS A 133 -10.27 21.34 6.85
CA LYS A 133 -9.60 21.41 8.15
C LYS A 133 -9.11 22.83 8.41
N ASP A 134 -9.38 23.36 9.60
CA ASP A 134 -8.81 24.62 10.06
C ASP A 134 -7.38 24.38 10.60
N ILE A 135 -6.41 25.12 10.06
CA ILE A 135 -4.98 25.00 10.32
C ILE A 135 -4.52 26.30 10.98
N LEU A 136 -4.10 26.21 12.25
CA LEU A 136 -3.46 27.30 12.96
C LEU A 136 -1.99 27.42 12.56
N ILE A 137 -1.51 28.64 12.33
CA ILE A 137 -0.07 28.95 12.20
C ILE A 137 0.44 29.36 13.59
N GLU A 138 1.36 28.60 14.16
CA GLU A 138 1.66 28.67 15.59
C GLU A 138 2.74 29.68 15.96
N ASN A 139 3.82 29.74 15.17
CA ASN A 139 5.06 30.45 15.49
C ASN A 139 5.17 31.88 14.91
N THR A 140 4.31 32.25 13.96
CA THR A 140 4.31 33.57 13.31
C THR A 140 2.99 34.30 13.53
N ALA A 141 3.06 35.53 14.06
CA ALA A 141 1.92 36.45 14.16
C ALA A 141 1.95 37.45 12.99
N PHE A 142 0.81 37.66 12.34
CA PHE A 142 0.72 38.47 11.12
C PHE A 142 -0.07 39.76 11.37
N ASN A 143 0.59 40.91 11.18
CA ASN A 143 -0.01 42.24 11.33
C ASN A 143 -0.83 42.67 10.10
N THR A 144 -1.63 41.76 9.53
CA THR A 144 -2.49 42.01 8.36
C THR A 144 -3.82 41.27 8.50
N SER A 145 -4.90 41.83 7.96
CA SER A 145 -6.18 41.15 7.83
C SER A 145 -6.29 40.30 6.56
N VAL A 146 -5.30 40.36 5.67
CA VAL A 146 -5.28 39.65 4.39
C VAL A 146 -4.29 38.49 4.49
N ILE A 147 -4.82 37.27 4.59
CA ILE A 147 -4.04 36.03 4.60
C ILE A 147 -4.48 35.18 3.40
N MET A 148 -3.52 34.76 2.59
CA MET A 148 -3.76 33.88 1.45
C MET A 148 -2.81 32.68 1.55
N CYS A 149 -3.35 31.47 1.60
CA CYS A 149 -2.57 30.25 1.81
C CYS A 149 -2.54 29.42 0.51
N ARG A 150 -1.37 28.88 0.15
CA ARG A 150 -1.14 28.16 -1.12
C ARG A 150 -0.63 26.76 -0.85
N PHE A 151 -1.37 25.77 -1.34
CA PHE A 151 -1.03 24.35 -1.27
C PHE A 151 -0.54 23.87 -2.64
N LYS A 152 0.42 22.93 -2.65
CA LYS A 152 1.01 22.35 -3.87
C LYS A 152 1.56 23.41 -4.84
N LYS A 153 1.99 24.57 -4.31
CA LYS A 153 2.42 25.77 -5.07
C LYS A 153 1.38 26.29 -6.09
N LYS A 154 0.11 25.84 -6.02
CA LYS A 154 -0.93 26.12 -7.05
C LYS A 154 -2.30 26.44 -6.48
N ILE A 155 -2.78 25.71 -5.48
CA ILE A 155 -4.14 25.83 -4.95
C ILE A 155 -4.15 26.95 -3.91
N LYS A 156 -4.77 28.08 -4.24
CA LYS A 156 -4.95 29.21 -3.31
C LYS A 156 -6.22 29.06 -2.48
N THR A 157 -6.15 29.44 -1.21
CA THR A 157 -7.22 29.38 -0.21
C THR A 157 -7.19 30.66 0.62
N SER A 158 -8.36 31.20 0.97
CA SER A 158 -8.44 32.35 1.88
C SER A 158 -8.15 31.91 3.31
N GLY A 159 -7.17 32.55 3.95
CA GLY A 159 -6.97 32.47 5.38
C GLY A 159 -7.72 33.57 6.13
N TYR A 160 -7.65 33.54 7.46
CA TYR A 160 -8.22 34.56 8.33
C TYR A 160 -7.36 34.74 9.59
N VAL A 161 -7.63 35.78 10.38
CA VAL A 161 -6.98 35.99 11.68
C VAL A 161 -7.97 35.71 12.80
N GLY A 162 -7.59 34.84 13.74
CA GLY A 162 -8.38 34.43 14.88
C GLY A 162 -8.53 35.54 15.93
N LYS A 163 -9.40 35.32 16.92
CA LYS A 163 -9.62 36.27 18.04
C LYS A 163 -8.40 36.42 18.95
N ASP A 164 -7.50 35.46 18.90
CA ASP A 164 -6.19 35.44 19.58
C ASP A 164 -5.09 36.18 18.78
N GLY A 165 -5.41 36.67 17.58
CA GLY A 165 -4.46 37.36 16.70
C GLY A 165 -3.56 36.44 15.87
N LYS A 166 -3.77 35.12 15.90
CA LYS A 166 -3.02 34.17 15.08
C LYS A 166 -3.68 33.98 13.72
N ALA A 167 -2.90 33.62 12.70
CA ALA A 167 -3.43 33.35 11.37
C ALA A 167 -3.85 31.88 11.21
N HIS A 168 -4.92 31.69 10.44
CA HIS A 168 -5.55 30.43 10.14
C HIS A 168 -5.69 30.23 8.63
N CYS A 169 -5.58 28.99 8.19
CA CYS A 169 -5.78 28.56 6.81
C CYS A 169 -6.76 27.39 6.76
N ILE A 170 -7.61 27.32 5.73
CA ILE A 170 -8.48 26.15 5.53
C ILE A 170 -7.86 25.23 4.50
N SER A 171 -7.71 23.94 4.81
CA SER A 171 -7.17 22.96 3.86
C SER A 171 -8.11 22.82 2.64
N PRO A 172 -7.59 22.77 1.41
CA PRO A 172 -8.40 22.61 0.21
C PRO A 172 -8.76 21.14 -0.02
N LEU A 173 -9.67 20.90 -0.96
CA LEU A 173 -9.82 19.58 -1.58
C LEU A 173 -8.53 19.22 -2.36
N LEU A 174 -8.01 18.04 -2.09
CA LEU A 174 -6.79 17.45 -2.61
C LEU A 174 -7.13 16.08 -3.20
N TYR A 175 -6.50 15.73 -4.32
CA TYR A 175 -6.65 14.43 -4.98
C TYR A 175 -5.36 13.61 -4.84
N GLU A 176 -4.67 13.72 -3.71
CA GLU A 176 -3.40 13.06 -3.42
C GLU A 176 -3.14 12.96 -1.92
N THR A 177 -2.32 11.98 -1.54
CA THR A 177 -1.86 11.71 -0.18
C THR A 177 -0.38 12.09 0.00
N GLY A 178 0.04 12.21 1.27
CA GLY A 178 1.42 12.51 1.66
C GLY A 178 1.70 14.00 1.91
N PHE A 179 2.98 14.35 2.12
CA PHE A 179 3.38 15.73 2.43
C PHE A 179 3.30 16.64 1.21
N ILE A 180 2.54 17.73 1.36
CA ILE A 180 2.32 18.76 0.36
C ILE A 180 2.96 20.07 0.83
N HIS A 181 3.59 20.77 -0.10
CA HIS A 181 4.15 22.11 0.12
C HIS A 181 3.05 23.11 0.49
N PHE A 182 3.19 23.77 1.63
CA PHE A 182 2.26 24.75 2.18
C PHE A 182 2.96 26.10 2.32
N GLU A 183 2.33 27.17 1.83
CA GLU A 183 2.89 28.51 1.85
C GLU A 183 1.84 29.54 2.27
N VAL A 184 2.29 30.65 2.85
CA VAL A 184 1.42 31.75 3.28
C VAL A 184 1.88 33.05 2.65
N SER A 185 0.91 33.91 2.36
CA SER A 185 1.05 35.25 1.81
C SER A 185 0.28 36.25 2.67
N THR A 186 0.87 37.41 2.86
CA THR A 186 0.34 38.58 3.58
C THR A 186 -0.01 39.75 2.64
N ASP A 187 0.20 39.57 1.34
CA ASP A 187 0.14 40.59 0.28
C ASP A 187 -0.87 40.23 -0.83
N ASP A 188 -1.99 39.63 -0.45
CA ASP A 188 -3.07 39.15 -1.34
C ASP A 188 -2.62 38.09 -2.38
N GLY A 189 -1.59 37.31 -2.02
CA GLY A 189 -1.07 36.23 -2.86
C GLY A 189 -0.18 36.69 -4.01
N LEU A 190 0.46 37.86 -3.89
CA LEU A 190 1.51 38.32 -4.82
C LEU A 190 2.83 37.58 -4.55
N THR A 191 3.25 37.48 -3.28
CA THR A 191 4.42 36.72 -2.84
C THR A 191 4.04 35.67 -1.80
N PHE A 192 4.90 34.67 -1.61
CA PHE A 192 4.69 33.55 -0.68
C PHE A 192 5.99 33.22 0.09
N PRO A 193 6.51 34.14 0.93
CA PRO A 193 7.81 34.00 1.57
C PRO A 193 7.82 32.97 2.71
N TYR A 194 6.66 32.78 3.35
CA TYR A 194 6.43 31.85 4.46
C TYR A 194 6.17 30.44 3.93
N SER A 195 6.88 29.43 4.45
CA SER A 195 6.84 28.04 3.96
C SER A 195 6.74 27.02 5.08
N GLY A 196 6.01 25.93 4.84
CA GLY A 196 5.87 24.77 5.71
C GLY A 196 5.38 23.54 4.94
N THR A 197 5.00 22.48 5.64
CA THR A 197 4.46 21.25 5.03
C THR A 197 3.14 20.83 5.68
N TRP A 198 2.22 20.35 4.85
CA TRP A 198 0.90 19.84 5.23
C TRP A 198 0.81 18.36 4.87
N LEU A 199 0.40 17.49 5.78
CA LEU A 199 0.19 16.07 5.49
C LEU A 199 -1.25 15.83 5.00
N SER A 200 -1.40 15.53 3.72
CA SER A 200 -2.67 15.11 3.12
C SER A 200 -2.92 13.62 3.42
N VAL A 201 -4.05 13.33 4.06
CA VAL A 201 -4.35 12.00 4.61
C VAL A 201 -5.51 11.36 3.85
N HIS A 202 -5.40 10.05 3.59
CA HIS A 202 -6.51 9.25 3.07
C HIS A 202 -7.74 9.41 3.98
N HIS A 203 -8.89 9.76 3.42
CA HIS A 203 -10.10 10.09 4.19
C HIS A 203 -10.53 8.96 5.14
N SER A 204 -10.35 7.69 4.77
CA SER A 204 -10.64 6.56 5.66
C SER A 204 -9.75 6.51 6.92
N LYS A 205 -8.54 7.10 6.91
CA LYS A 205 -7.57 7.11 8.02
C LYS A 205 -7.71 8.29 8.99
N VAL A 206 -8.51 9.30 8.65
CA VAL A 206 -8.76 10.46 9.52
C VAL A 206 -9.47 10.01 10.82
N PRO A 207 -9.18 10.59 12.01
CA PRO A 207 -9.81 10.16 13.26
C PRO A 207 -11.33 10.33 13.27
N ASP A 208 -12.05 9.40 13.91
CA ASP A 208 -13.53 9.38 13.91
C ASP A 208 -14.15 10.64 14.51
N GLY A 209 -13.47 11.28 15.47
CA GLY A 209 -13.91 12.54 16.07
C GLY A 209 -13.96 13.73 15.11
N GLU A 210 -13.34 13.61 13.93
CA GLU A 210 -13.26 14.63 12.87
C GLU A 210 -14.13 14.31 11.64
N LYS A 211 -14.81 13.15 11.66
CA LYS A 211 -15.76 12.71 10.63
C LYS A 211 -17.20 12.91 11.09
N CYS A 212 -18.15 12.78 10.17
CA CYS A 212 -19.54 12.49 10.52
C CYS A 212 -19.88 11.03 10.20
N THR A 213 -20.63 10.38 11.09
CA THR A 213 -20.92 8.95 11.06
C THR A 213 -22.34 8.71 10.54
N LEU A 214 -22.45 7.81 9.57
CA LEU A 214 -23.71 7.32 9.02
C LEU A 214 -24.27 6.26 9.98
N VAL A 215 -25.28 6.61 10.78
CA VAL A 215 -25.87 5.68 11.76
C VAL A 215 -26.56 4.55 11.00
N ASN A 216 -26.10 3.31 11.26
CA ASN A 216 -26.46 2.12 10.49
C ASN A 216 -26.19 2.31 8.99
N GLU A 217 -24.91 2.42 8.62
CA GLU A 217 -24.45 2.65 7.25
C GLU A 217 -25.05 1.68 6.21
N THR A 218 -25.25 0.40 6.57
CA THR A 218 -25.95 -0.59 5.73
C THR A 218 -27.35 -0.11 5.37
N LYS A 219 -28.09 0.52 6.28
CA LYS A 219 -29.40 1.10 5.99
C LYS A 219 -29.33 2.21 4.93
N TRP A 220 -28.29 3.04 4.94
CA TRP A 220 -28.07 4.07 3.92
C TRP A 220 -27.81 3.44 2.55
N GLN A 221 -26.92 2.45 2.49
CA GLN A 221 -26.46 1.78 1.27
C GLN A 221 -27.46 0.75 0.68
N TYR A 222 -28.55 0.45 1.40
CA TYR A 222 -29.63 -0.42 0.92
C TYR A 222 -31.00 0.27 0.94
N TYR A 223 -31.07 1.58 1.18
CA TYR A 223 -32.34 2.30 1.33
C TYR A 223 -33.18 2.24 0.06
N GLY A 224 -34.44 1.80 0.16
CA GLY A 224 -35.32 1.57 -0.98
C GLY A 224 -35.25 0.15 -1.56
N THR A 225 -34.32 -0.70 -1.12
CA THR A 225 -34.42 -2.14 -1.35
C THR A 225 -35.47 -2.78 -0.44
N HIS A 226 -35.80 -4.05 -0.67
CA HIS A 226 -36.93 -4.72 -0.02
C HIS A 226 -36.85 -4.68 1.52
N ASN A 227 -37.84 -4.04 2.15
CA ASN A 227 -37.97 -3.81 3.60
C ASN A 227 -36.95 -2.85 4.24
N ILE A 228 -36.29 -1.97 3.48
CA ILE A 228 -35.35 -0.97 4.02
C ILE A 228 -35.87 0.46 3.77
N ASP A 229 -36.55 1.04 4.78
CA ASP A 229 -37.21 2.35 4.72
C ASP A 229 -37.10 3.19 6.02
N GLY A 230 -37.75 4.36 6.07
CA GLY A 230 -37.85 5.23 7.24
C GLY A 230 -36.65 6.17 7.44
N ASN A 231 -36.42 6.63 8.68
CA ASN A 231 -35.41 7.67 8.92
C ASN A 231 -33.97 7.15 8.70
N LEU A 232 -33.15 7.95 8.02
CA LEU A 232 -31.69 7.90 8.09
C LEU A 232 -31.19 8.94 9.10
N THR A 233 -30.03 8.72 9.71
CA THR A 233 -29.50 9.60 10.77
C THR A 233 -27.99 9.74 10.67
N LEU A 234 -27.53 10.98 10.66
CA LEU A 234 -26.13 11.41 10.65
C LEU A 234 -25.77 11.91 12.04
N THR A 235 -24.53 11.66 12.49
CA THR A 235 -24.01 12.16 13.78
C THR A 235 -22.58 12.69 13.63
N TRP A 236 -22.20 13.70 14.42
CA TRP A 236 -20.85 14.28 14.42
C TRP A 236 -20.51 14.98 15.74
N THR A 237 -19.23 15.21 16.00
CA THR A 237 -18.76 16.06 17.09
C THR A 237 -19.12 17.52 16.79
N HIS A 238 -20.18 18.06 17.39
CA HIS A 238 -20.65 19.42 17.08
C HIS A 238 -19.60 20.51 17.31
N GLN A 239 -18.67 20.30 18.25
CA GLN A 239 -17.56 21.23 18.53
C GLN A 239 -16.48 21.27 17.45
N ALA A 240 -16.43 20.28 16.53
CA ALA A 240 -15.46 20.27 15.44
C ALA A 240 -15.75 21.32 14.35
N LEU A 241 -16.93 21.96 14.37
CA LEU A 241 -17.23 23.18 13.62
C LEU A 241 -17.72 24.27 14.57
N THR A 242 -17.04 25.42 14.57
CA THR A 242 -17.34 26.58 15.42
C THR A 242 -18.54 27.40 14.93
N ALA A 243 -19.62 26.73 14.52
CA ALA A 243 -20.82 27.29 13.93
C ALA A 243 -22.08 26.99 14.78
N THR A 244 -23.00 27.95 14.88
CA THR A 244 -24.29 27.75 15.55
C THR A 244 -25.31 27.04 14.65
N HIS A 245 -25.23 27.30 13.34
CA HIS A 245 -26.07 26.69 12.32
C HIS A 245 -25.18 26.18 11.18
N ILE A 246 -25.61 25.11 10.54
CA ILE A 246 -24.89 24.37 9.51
C ILE A 246 -25.76 24.14 8.26
N ASN A 247 -25.08 23.92 7.14
CA ASN A 247 -25.66 23.29 5.96
C ASN A 247 -25.15 21.83 5.89
N ILE A 248 -25.99 20.93 5.39
CA ILE A 248 -25.64 19.53 5.09
C ILE A 248 -25.80 19.34 3.60
N GLU A 249 -24.72 19.01 2.91
CA GLU A 249 -24.61 18.95 1.45
C GLU A 249 -24.32 17.53 0.97
N VAL A 250 -24.82 17.20 -0.22
CA VAL A 250 -24.54 15.94 -0.92
C VAL A 250 -23.55 16.21 -2.05
N TRP A 251 -22.45 15.47 -2.06
CA TRP A 251 -21.40 15.55 -3.06
C TRP A 251 -21.25 14.19 -3.75
N GLY A 252 -21.13 14.19 -5.08
CA GLY A 252 -20.92 13.00 -5.89
C GLY A 252 -19.53 12.98 -6.52
N TYR A 253 -18.97 11.79 -6.76
CA TYR A 253 -17.68 11.60 -7.43
C TYR A 253 -17.85 10.98 -8.81
N GLN A 254 -17.10 11.48 -9.79
CA GLN A 254 -17.02 10.89 -11.13
C GLN A 254 -15.62 11.07 -11.74
N GLU A 255 -15.32 10.24 -12.73
CA GLU A 255 -14.13 10.35 -13.56
C GLU A 255 -14.54 10.45 -15.03
N THR A 256 -14.08 11.48 -15.71
CA THR A 256 -14.54 11.88 -17.04
C THR A 256 -13.37 12.02 -18.01
N GLY A 257 -13.60 11.66 -19.29
CA GLY A 257 -12.56 11.61 -20.32
C GLY A 257 -12.37 10.19 -20.85
N ASP A 258 -11.36 10.01 -21.69
CA ASP A 258 -10.97 8.74 -22.29
C ASP A 258 -9.99 8.01 -21.36
N SER A 259 -10.34 6.78 -20.96
CA SER A 259 -9.53 5.99 -20.02
C SER A 259 -8.08 5.80 -20.48
N TYR A 260 -7.16 5.90 -19.52
CA TYR A 260 -5.70 5.88 -19.67
C TYR A 260 -5.13 6.92 -20.66
N SER A 261 -5.80 8.06 -20.81
CA SER A 261 -5.33 9.20 -21.61
C SER A 261 -5.01 10.45 -20.77
N GLU A 262 -4.42 11.47 -21.40
CA GLU A 262 -4.15 12.78 -20.78
C GLU A 262 -5.41 13.62 -20.52
N ASN A 263 -6.58 13.24 -21.05
CA ASN A 263 -7.84 13.97 -20.83
C ASN A 263 -8.74 13.32 -19.75
N TRP A 264 -8.24 12.30 -19.05
CA TRP A 264 -8.97 11.60 -17.99
C TRP A 264 -8.79 12.33 -16.65
N PHE A 265 -9.89 12.84 -16.10
CA PHE A 265 -9.89 13.67 -14.90
C PHE A 265 -10.91 13.21 -13.87
N ALA A 266 -10.52 13.24 -12.60
CA ALA A 266 -11.41 13.07 -11.47
C ALA A 266 -12.10 14.38 -11.10
N LYS A 267 -13.36 14.29 -10.66
CA LYS A 267 -14.16 15.44 -10.22
C LYS A 267 -15.13 15.05 -9.10
N TRP A 268 -14.95 15.69 -7.96
CA TRP A 268 -16.02 15.89 -6.97
C TRP A 268 -16.96 17.02 -7.41
N GLU A 269 -18.26 16.79 -7.27
CA GLU A 269 -19.31 17.71 -7.69
C GLU A 269 -20.36 17.87 -6.59
N TYR A 270 -20.62 19.11 -6.19
CA TYR A 270 -21.76 19.45 -5.33
C TYR A 270 -23.06 19.17 -6.09
N LEU A 271 -23.93 18.36 -5.50
CA LEU A 271 -25.22 17.99 -6.10
C LEU A 271 -26.31 18.91 -5.57
N TYR A 272 -26.58 18.87 -4.25
CA TYR A 272 -27.55 19.73 -3.59
C TYR A 272 -27.35 19.75 -2.07
N THR A 273 -27.86 20.80 -1.43
CA THR A 273 -27.98 20.91 0.02
C THR A 273 -29.22 20.16 0.51
N LEU A 274 -28.99 19.14 1.34
CA LEU A 274 -30.00 18.30 1.98
C LEU A 274 -30.72 19.04 3.11
N ALA A 275 -30.00 19.87 3.88
CA ALA A 275 -30.55 20.71 4.94
C ALA A 275 -29.79 22.04 5.03
N ARG A 276 -30.51 23.15 5.20
CA ARG A 276 -29.95 24.51 5.32
C ARG A 276 -30.18 25.05 6.72
N GLU A 277 -29.30 25.96 7.17
CA GLU A 277 -29.47 26.75 8.40
C GLU A 277 -29.93 25.90 9.61
N THR A 278 -29.44 24.67 9.70
CA THR A 278 -29.88 23.69 10.69
C THR A 278 -29.07 23.87 11.97
N PRO A 279 -29.68 23.90 13.17
CA PRO A 279 -28.94 24.04 14.43
C PRO A 279 -27.85 22.96 14.60
N ASN A 280 -26.62 23.37 14.93
CA ASN A 280 -25.48 22.47 15.10
C ASN A 280 -25.58 21.68 16.42
N THR A 281 -26.38 20.61 16.40
CA THR A 281 -26.66 19.76 17.58
C THR A 281 -25.83 18.47 17.63
N GLY A 282 -25.01 18.20 16.60
CA GLY A 282 -24.26 16.95 16.47
C GLY A 282 -25.07 15.78 15.90
N THR A 283 -26.32 15.99 15.50
CA THR A 283 -27.13 14.97 14.83
C THR A 283 -28.13 15.58 13.85
N PHE A 284 -28.48 14.82 12.81
CA PHE A 284 -29.51 15.16 11.84
C PHE A 284 -30.21 13.89 11.35
N SER A 285 -31.55 13.91 11.32
CA SER A 285 -32.36 12.79 10.82
C SER A 285 -33.36 13.27 9.78
N PHE A 286 -33.57 12.48 8.73
CA PHE A 286 -34.52 12.78 7.65
C PHE A 286 -35.09 11.48 7.07
N ILE A 287 -36.20 11.59 6.35
CA ILE A 287 -36.73 10.52 5.48
C ILE A 287 -36.23 10.82 4.06
N PRO A 288 -35.41 9.94 3.44
CA PRO A 288 -34.95 10.15 2.09
C PRO A 288 -36.08 10.15 1.06
N VAL A 289 -36.02 11.14 0.17
CA VAL A 289 -36.77 11.19 -1.09
C VAL A 289 -35.79 11.01 -2.25
N PRO A 290 -36.20 10.37 -3.37
CA PRO A 290 -35.38 10.32 -4.58
C PRO A 290 -34.90 11.71 -5.01
N ALA A 291 -33.65 11.82 -5.43
CA ALA A 291 -33.11 13.07 -5.95
C ALA A 291 -33.81 13.48 -7.25
N LYS A 292 -33.70 14.76 -7.61
CA LYS A 292 -34.16 15.25 -8.92
C LYS A 292 -33.43 14.50 -10.04
N ALA A 293 -34.10 14.31 -11.18
CA ALA A 293 -33.62 13.49 -12.29
C ALA A 293 -32.23 13.87 -12.87
N ASN A 294 -31.76 15.10 -12.63
CA ASN A 294 -30.42 15.56 -13.01
C ASN A 294 -29.31 15.17 -12.02
N TYR A 295 -29.66 14.65 -10.84
CA TYR A 295 -28.75 14.18 -9.80
C TYR A 295 -28.95 12.70 -9.46
N SER A 296 -30.13 12.12 -9.67
CA SER A 296 -30.46 10.73 -9.27
C SER A 296 -29.67 9.62 -9.98
N THR A 297 -28.70 9.97 -10.82
CA THR A 297 -27.77 9.07 -11.53
C THR A 297 -26.40 8.97 -10.85
N TRP A 298 -26.17 9.66 -9.74
CA TRP A 298 -24.91 9.61 -8.99
C TRP A 298 -24.97 8.47 -7.98
N ASP A 299 -24.27 7.39 -8.29
CA ASP A 299 -24.46 6.09 -7.63
C ASP A 299 -23.70 5.97 -6.28
N PHE A 300 -22.66 6.78 -6.09
CA PHE A 300 -21.93 6.89 -4.82
C PHE A 300 -21.44 8.32 -4.57
N GLY A 301 -21.13 8.63 -3.32
CA GLY A 301 -20.71 9.97 -2.91
C GLY A 301 -20.54 10.10 -1.41
N ILE A 302 -20.53 11.35 -0.94
CA ILE A 302 -20.16 11.74 0.43
C ILE A 302 -21.06 12.87 0.91
N LEU A 303 -21.27 12.96 2.23
CA LEU A 303 -21.94 14.09 2.85
C LEU A 303 -20.91 15.09 3.41
N ARG A 304 -21.20 16.38 3.25
CA ARG A 304 -20.41 17.48 3.80
C ARG A 304 -21.24 18.32 4.74
N ILE A 305 -20.72 18.63 5.92
CA ILE A 305 -21.30 19.57 6.88
C ILE A 305 -20.46 20.83 6.88
N THR A 306 -21.07 22.00 6.65
CA THR A 306 -20.40 23.31 6.62
C THR A 306 -21.13 24.34 7.48
N PRO A 307 -20.48 25.41 7.97
CA PRO A 307 -21.17 26.53 8.61
C PRO A 307 -22.16 27.20 7.64
N SER A 308 -23.36 27.54 8.09
CA SER A 308 -24.42 28.09 7.21
C SER A 308 -24.13 29.51 6.68
N THR A 309 -23.04 30.13 7.13
CA THR A 309 -22.54 31.42 6.62
C THR A 309 -21.88 31.32 5.23
N TYR A 310 -21.55 30.11 4.78
CA TYR A 310 -20.99 29.87 3.46
C TYR A 310 -22.09 29.48 2.46
N SER A 311 -21.90 29.82 1.18
CA SER A 311 -22.83 29.44 0.13
C SER A 311 -22.73 27.94 -0.19
N ASP A 312 -23.86 27.34 -0.58
CA ASP A 312 -23.96 25.98 -1.10
C ASP A 312 -22.80 25.60 -2.03
N GLY A 313 -22.15 24.47 -1.75
CA GLY A 313 -21.11 23.90 -2.62
C GLY A 313 -19.81 24.70 -2.69
N GLN A 314 -19.66 25.76 -1.88
CA GLN A 314 -18.45 26.59 -1.86
C GLN A 314 -17.22 25.75 -1.48
N SER A 315 -16.17 25.82 -2.30
CA SER A 315 -14.91 25.10 -2.08
C SER A 315 -14.08 25.71 -0.94
N ASN A 316 -13.21 24.90 -0.32
CA ASN A 316 -12.20 25.33 0.65
C ASN A 316 -12.79 26.04 1.89
N THR A 317 -13.94 25.56 2.38
CA THR A 317 -14.63 26.05 3.58
C THR A 317 -14.47 25.06 4.74
N PRO A 318 -14.53 25.50 6.01
CA PRO A 318 -14.52 24.61 7.17
C PRO A 318 -15.57 23.51 7.00
N SER A 319 -15.16 22.24 7.02
CA SER A 319 -16.01 21.11 6.65
C SER A 319 -15.75 19.88 7.52
N ILE A 320 -16.83 19.18 7.88
CA ILE A 320 -16.78 17.78 8.34
C ILE A 320 -17.35 16.91 7.22
N TRP A 321 -16.72 15.77 6.95
CA TRP A 321 -17.12 14.84 5.89
C TRP A 321 -17.54 13.49 6.45
N SER A 322 -18.47 12.82 5.77
CA SER A 322 -18.80 11.42 6.08
C SER A 322 -17.75 10.47 5.49
N SER A 323 -17.87 9.17 5.74
CA SER A 323 -17.35 8.20 4.77
C SER A 323 -18.11 8.33 3.45
N GLU A 324 -17.41 8.12 2.35
CA GLU A 324 -17.98 7.78 1.06
C GLU A 324 -18.82 6.49 1.16
N HIS A 325 -19.93 6.44 0.44
CA HIS A 325 -20.87 5.32 0.50
C HIS A 325 -21.74 5.26 -0.76
N ALA A 326 -22.35 4.09 -1.00
CA ALA A 326 -23.34 3.91 -2.05
C ALA A 326 -24.61 4.75 -1.77
N LEU A 327 -25.02 5.56 -2.75
CA LEU A 327 -26.10 6.57 -2.63
C LEU A 327 -27.51 5.99 -2.89
N ALA A 328 -27.78 4.73 -2.51
CA ALA A 328 -29.08 4.07 -2.71
C ALA A 328 -30.29 4.90 -2.23
N TRP A 329 -30.12 5.62 -1.12
CA TRP A 329 -31.12 6.52 -0.55
C TRP A 329 -31.46 7.74 -1.42
N HIS A 330 -30.59 8.10 -2.35
CA HIS A 330 -30.66 9.25 -3.23
C HIS A 330 -31.09 8.88 -4.66
N LEU A 331 -30.91 7.62 -5.07
CA LEU A 331 -31.28 7.10 -6.40
C LEU A 331 -32.78 7.29 -6.73
N GLY A 332 -33.05 7.30 -8.05
CA GLY A 332 -34.34 7.61 -8.66
C GLY A 332 -35.47 6.59 -8.40
N GLU A 333 -36.68 6.93 -8.84
CA GLU A 333 -37.84 6.04 -8.74
C GLU A 333 -37.67 4.72 -9.51
N ASP A 334 -36.85 4.70 -10.56
CA ASP A 334 -36.47 3.49 -11.28
C ASP A 334 -35.77 2.47 -10.36
N PHE A 335 -34.80 2.91 -9.56
CA PHE A 335 -34.18 2.08 -8.53
C PHE A 335 -35.18 1.70 -7.42
N ARG A 336 -36.11 2.59 -7.04
CA ARG A 336 -37.12 2.28 -6.00
C ARG A 336 -38.15 1.24 -6.43
N ASN A 337 -38.52 1.25 -7.71
CA ASN A 337 -39.54 0.37 -8.27
C ASN A 337 -39.01 -1.05 -8.50
N ASP A 338 -37.78 -1.19 -9.00
CA ASP A 338 -37.10 -2.49 -9.15
C ASP A 338 -35.57 -2.34 -8.96
N PRO A 339 -35.08 -2.40 -7.71
CA PRO A 339 -33.65 -2.28 -7.42
C PRO A 339 -32.81 -3.37 -8.11
N ILE A 340 -33.37 -4.56 -8.29
CA ILE A 340 -32.67 -5.73 -8.83
C ILE A 340 -32.49 -5.59 -10.34
N ALA A 341 -33.54 -5.18 -11.07
CA ALA A 341 -33.44 -4.91 -12.51
C ALA A 341 -32.51 -3.73 -12.79
N TRP A 342 -32.58 -2.67 -11.98
CA TRP A 342 -31.69 -1.51 -12.08
C TRP A 342 -30.21 -1.90 -11.86
N ALA A 343 -29.92 -2.63 -10.79
CA ALA A 343 -28.57 -3.09 -10.46
C ALA A 343 -28.03 -4.09 -11.51
N THR A 344 -28.89 -4.98 -12.02
CA THR A 344 -28.56 -5.88 -13.14
C THR A 344 -28.14 -5.09 -14.39
N ALA A 345 -28.89 -4.04 -14.75
CA ALA A 345 -28.55 -3.20 -15.90
C ALA A 345 -27.20 -2.50 -15.73
N LYS A 346 -26.92 -1.94 -14.55
CA LYS A 346 -25.64 -1.31 -14.20
C LYS A 346 -24.47 -2.30 -14.20
N CYS A 347 -24.65 -3.50 -13.64
CA CYS A 347 -23.65 -4.57 -13.66
C CYS A 347 -23.27 -4.97 -15.09
N LEU A 348 -24.26 -5.17 -15.96
CA LEU A 348 -24.05 -5.50 -17.38
C LEU A 348 -23.47 -4.31 -18.19
N GLU A 349 -23.70 -3.07 -17.79
CA GLU A 349 -23.03 -1.91 -18.40
C GLU A 349 -21.55 -1.85 -18.00
N TRP A 350 -21.26 -2.10 -16.72
CA TRP A 350 -19.89 -2.16 -16.18
C TRP A 350 -19.07 -3.29 -16.81
N ASP A 351 -19.60 -4.51 -16.92
CA ASP A 351 -18.92 -5.65 -17.58
C ASP A 351 -18.48 -5.29 -19.03
N ARG A 352 -19.37 -4.66 -19.80
CA ARG A 352 -19.09 -4.20 -21.17
C ARG A 352 -18.14 -3.00 -21.26
N LYS A 353 -17.88 -2.30 -20.15
CA LYS A 353 -16.84 -1.26 -20.06
C LYS A 353 -15.50 -1.88 -19.70
N GLU A 354 -15.48 -2.79 -18.73
CA GLU A 354 -14.30 -3.56 -18.34
C GLU A 354 -13.68 -4.34 -19.51
N GLU A 355 -14.50 -4.98 -20.35
CA GLU A 355 -14.05 -5.67 -21.58
C GLU A 355 -13.32 -4.76 -22.60
N LYS A 356 -13.38 -3.44 -22.44
CA LYS A 356 -12.69 -2.45 -23.30
C LYS A 356 -11.47 -1.83 -22.64
N LEU A 357 -11.29 -2.01 -21.34
CA LEU A 357 -10.16 -1.48 -20.59
C LEU A 357 -8.96 -2.43 -20.69
N PRO A 358 -7.72 -1.93 -20.55
CA PRO A 358 -6.56 -2.78 -20.50
C PRO A 358 -6.61 -3.75 -19.31
N ASN A 359 -6.05 -4.95 -19.54
CA ASN A 359 -5.81 -5.94 -18.51
C ASN A 359 -4.65 -5.48 -17.62
N PHE A 360 -4.87 -5.49 -16.30
CA PHE A 360 -3.91 -5.09 -15.28
C PHE A 360 -3.40 -6.26 -14.43
N LEU A 361 -3.97 -7.46 -14.61
CA LEU A 361 -3.75 -8.64 -13.76
C LEU A 361 -2.32 -9.20 -13.88
N GLU A 362 -1.58 -8.84 -14.94
CA GLU A 362 -0.18 -9.25 -15.13
C GLU A 362 0.82 -8.34 -14.38
N GLU A 363 0.38 -7.19 -13.85
CA GLU A 363 1.25 -6.24 -13.13
C GLU A 363 1.12 -6.27 -11.60
N ILE A 364 0.03 -6.85 -11.09
CA ILE A 364 -0.25 -6.93 -9.66
C ILE A 364 0.52 -8.07 -9.01
N ILE A 365 0.79 -7.95 -7.71
CA ILE A 365 1.50 -8.98 -6.95
C ILE A 365 0.58 -10.17 -6.63
N ASP A 366 1.12 -11.39 -6.76
CA ASP A 366 0.47 -12.62 -6.31
C ASP A 366 0.17 -12.58 -4.81
N CYS A 367 -1.01 -13.08 -4.41
CA CYS A 367 -1.36 -13.20 -3.01
C CYS A 367 -0.47 -14.22 -2.28
N PRO A 368 -0.11 -13.98 -1.00
CA PRO A 368 0.48 -15.00 -0.14
C PRO A 368 -0.44 -16.22 -0.03
N CYS A 369 0.11 -17.43 -0.08
CA CYS A 369 -0.69 -18.65 -0.09
C CYS A 369 -1.42 -18.93 1.24
N THR A 370 -0.91 -18.39 2.35
CA THR A 370 -1.49 -18.59 3.68
C THR A 370 -1.61 -17.29 4.46
N LEU A 371 -2.53 -17.27 5.43
CA LEU A 371 -2.67 -16.18 6.40
C LEU A 371 -1.40 -15.93 7.22
N SER A 372 -0.60 -16.97 7.50
CA SER A 372 0.69 -16.83 8.20
C SER A 372 1.72 -16.09 7.36
N GLN A 373 1.82 -16.40 6.06
CA GLN A 373 2.68 -15.66 5.12
C GLN A 373 2.19 -14.22 4.96
N ALA A 374 0.87 -14.01 4.81
CA ALA A 374 0.28 -12.69 4.65
C ALA A 374 0.54 -11.72 5.82
N ARG A 375 0.54 -12.22 7.06
CA ARG A 375 0.88 -11.43 8.26
C ARG A 375 2.39 -11.29 8.50
N ALA A 376 3.21 -12.08 7.82
CA ALA A 376 4.67 -12.04 7.92
C ALA A 376 5.32 -11.13 6.87
N ASP A 377 4.77 -11.08 5.65
CA ASP A 377 5.25 -10.28 4.52
C ASP A 377 4.82 -8.80 4.61
N THR A 378 5.25 -8.14 5.69
CA THR A 378 4.88 -6.73 5.95
C THR A 378 5.62 -5.73 5.06
N GLY A 379 6.50 -6.17 4.16
CA GLY A 379 7.17 -5.30 3.18
C GLY A 379 6.28 -5.02 1.97
N ARG A 380 5.39 -5.98 1.64
CA ARG A 380 4.52 -5.93 0.46
C ARG A 380 3.04 -5.88 0.78
N PHE A 381 2.63 -6.39 1.95
CA PHE A 381 1.23 -6.45 2.37
C PHE A 381 0.99 -5.77 3.72
N HIS A 382 -0.21 -5.23 3.89
CA HIS A 382 -0.69 -4.65 5.15
C HIS A 382 -2.15 -5.05 5.38
N THR A 383 -2.59 -5.05 6.64
CA THR A 383 -3.95 -5.41 7.02
C THR A 383 -5.00 -4.48 6.41
N ASP A 384 -6.03 -5.08 5.81
CA ASP A 384 -7.21 -4.38 5.32
C ASP A 384 -8.06 -3.86 6.50
N TYR A 385 -8.44 -2.59 6.46
CA TYR A 385 -9.16 -1.95 7.57
C TYR A 385 -10.64 -2.34 7.67
N GLY A 386 -11.22 -2.93 6.62
CA GLY A 386 -12.56 -3.52 6.62
C GLY A 386 -12.59 -5.01 6.99
N CYS A 387 -11.46 -5.71 7.09
CA CYS A 387 -11.40 -7.14 7.42
C CYS A 387 -10.18 -7.48 8.30
N ASP A 388 -10.21 -7.01 9.55
CA ASP A 388 -9.13 -7.15 10.52
C ASP A 388 -9.50 -8.05 11.71
N ILE A 389 -8.78 -9.18 11.86
CA ILE A 389 -9.02 -10.18 12.91
C ILE A 389 -8.65 -9.65 14.30
N GLU A 390 -7.71 -8.72 14.37
CA GLU A 390 -7.29 -8.08 15.62
C GLU A 390 -8.33 -7.08 16.13
N LYS A 391 -9.31 -6.72 15.29
CA LYS A 391 -10.45 -5.85 15.60
C LYS A 391 -11.82 -6.54 15.54
N GLY A 392 -11.85 -7.87 15.36
CA GLY A 392 -13.08 -8.67 15.40
C GLY A 392 -13.84 -8.82 14.06
N SER A 393 -13.18 -8.56 12.92
CA SER A 393 -13.57 -8.90 11.55
C SER A 393 -15.05 -8.82 11.16
N VAL A 394 -15.43 -7.72 10.51
CA VAL A 394 -16.70 -7.57 9.78
C VAL A 394 -16.42 -7.43 8.28
N CYS A 395 -15.97 -8.53 7.68
CA CYS A 395 -15.52 -8.62 6.28
C CYS A 395 -16.68 -8.53 5.28
N THR A 396 -17.32 -7.36 5.21
CA THR A 396 -18.62 -7.12 4.55
C THR A 396 -18.65 -7.55 3.08
N TYR A 397 -17.58 -7.29 2.34
CA TYR A 397 -17.45 -7.66 0.92
C TYR A 397 -16.84 -9.05 0.70
N HIS A 398 -16.37 -9.73 1.77
CA HIS A 398 -15.68 -11.02 1.69
C HIS A 398 -16.32 -12.07 2.62
N PRO A 399 -17.55 -12.55 2.33
CA PRO A 399 -18.22 -13.56 3.15
C PRO A 399 -17.38 -14.84 3.28
N GLY A 400 -17.12 -15.23 4.53
CA GLY A 400 -16.28 -16.39 4.87
C GLY A 400 -14.82 -16.04 5.20
N ALA A 401 -14.36 -14.83 4.87
CA ALA A 401 -13.06 -14.35 5.30
C ALA A 401 -13.07 -14.02 6.81
N VAL A 402 -11.93 -14.28 7.47
CA VAL A 402 -11.64 -13.80 8.83
C VAL A 402 -10.56 -12.72 8.83
N HIS A 403 -9.78 -12.58 7.75
CA HIS A 403 -8.78 -11.55 7.60
C HIS A 403 -8.53 -11.27 6.12
N CYS A 404 -8.30 -10.01 5.76
CA CYS A 404 -7.72 -9.64 4.48
C CYS A 404 -6.48 -8.77 4.68
N VAL A 405 -5.54 -8.89 3.74
CA VAL A 405 -4.44 -7.94 3.56
C VAL A 405 -4.55 -7.32 2.17
N ARG A 406 -4.00 -6.11 1.99
CA ARG A 406 -3.86 -5.49 0.66
C ARG A 406 -2.38 -5.29 0.34
N ALA A 407 -2.05 -5.38 -0.94
CA ALA A 407 -0.78 -4.92 -1.46
C ALA A 407 -0.57 -3.43 -1.10
N ILE A 408 0.62 -3.07 -0.64
CA ILE A 408 0.96 -1.69 -0.24
C ILE A 408 1.19 -0.82 -1.49
N GLN A 409 1.80 -1.38 -2.52
CA GLN A 409 2.15 -0.68 -3.77
C GLN A 409 1.11 -0.95 -4.85
N ALA A 410 0.73 0.09 -5.60
CA ALA A 410 -0.09 -0.04 -6.80
C ALA A 410 0.74 -0.56 -7.99
N SER A 411 0.06 -1.15 -8.99
CA SER A 411 0.70 -1.57 -10.24
C SER A 411 1.29 -0.35 -10.98
N PRO A 412 2.47 -0.47 -11.60
CA PRO A 412 3.21 0.69 -12.10
C PRO A 412 2.49 1.42 -13.24
N VAL A 413 1.87 0.71 -14.20
CA VAL A 413 1.21 1.34 -15.36
C VAL A 413 -0.25 1.61 -15.06
N TYR A 414 -0.98 0.59 -14.59
CA TYR A 414 -2.44 0.67 -14.46
C TYR A 414 -2.94 1.17 -13.11
N ALA A 415 -2.08 1.29 -12.09
CA ALA A 415 -2.42 1.67 -10.73
C ALA A 415 -3.41 0.73 -10.02
N ALA A 416 -3.40 -0.53 -10.43
CA ALA A 416 -4.23 -1.57 -9.84
C ALA A 416 -3.71 -2.01 -8.47
N GLY A 417 -4.59 -2.59 -7.66
CA GLY A 417 -4.25 -3.21 -6.38
C GLY A 417 -4.54 -4.71 -6.33
N GLN A 418 -4.16 -5.32 -5.21
CA GLN A 418 -4.50 -6.70 -4.88
C GLN A 418 -4.93 -6.75 -3.42
N GLN A 419 -6.10 -7.32 -3.17
CA GLN A 419 -6.59 -7.70 -1.85
C GLN A 419 -6.59 -9.23 -1.73
N CYS A 420 -6.11 -9.74 -0.60
CA CYS A 420 -5.90 -11.16 -0.34
C CYS A 420 -6.63 -11.54 0.93
N CYS A 421 -7.64 -12.40 0.83
CA CYS A 421 -8.56 -12.74 1.90
C CYS A 421 -8.46 -14.22 2.27
N TYR A 422 -8.51 -14.48 3.58
CA TYR A 422 -8.25 -15.81 4.15
C TYR A 422 -9.38 -16.24 5.07
N ASP A 423 -9.71 -17.54 5.02
CA ASP A 423 -10.70 -18.15 5.90
C ASP A 423 -10.15 -18.46 7.30
N SER A 424 -11.00 -19.00 8.19
CA SER A 424 -10.61 -19.39 9.56
C SER A 424 -9.59 -20.51 9.65
N THR A 425 -9.30 -21.22 8.55
CA THR A 425 -8.23 -22.24 8.47
C THR A 425 -6.89 -21.62 8.05
N GLY A 426 -6.90 -20.35 7.61
CA GLY A 426 -5.75 -19.63 7.07
C GLY A 426 -5.50 -19.91 5.58
N ALA A 427 -6.42 -20.59 4.90
CA ALA A 427 -6.37 -20.80 3.45
C ALA A 427 -6.88 -19.56 2.71
N GLN A 428 -6.28 -19.26 1.55
CA GLN A 428 -6.73 -18.19 0.68
C GLN A 428 -8.09 -18.52 0.07
N ILE A 429 -9.03 -17.57 0.11
CA ILE A 429 -10.33 -17.68 -0.56
C ILE A 429 -10.18 -17.16 -1.99
N LEU A 430 -10.65 -17.92 -2.98
CA LEU A 430 -10.57 -17.57 -4.40
C LEU A 430 -11.94 -17.18 -4.96
N THR A 431 -11.99 -16.16 -5.84
CA THR A 431 -13.24 -15.62 -6.41
C THR A 431 -13.95 -16.60 -7.34
N GLN A 432 -13.23 -17.60 -7.85
CA GLN A 432 -13.76 -18.69 -8.64
C GLN A 432 -14.47 -19.78 -7.81
N ASP A 433 -14.26 -19.80 -6.48
CA ASP A 433 -14.91 -20.76 -5.56
C ASP A 433 -15.93 -20.11 -4.63
N SER A 434 -15.80 -18.81 -4.34
CA SER A 434 -16.65 -18.08 -3.40
C SER A 434 -16.81 -16.61 -3.79
N THR A 435 -17.99 -16.05 -3.53
CA THR A 435 -18.23 -14.60 -3.64
C THR A 435 -17.42 -13.78 -2.63
N GLY A 436 -16.78 -14.42 -1.64
CA GLY A 436 -15.87 -13.78 -0.69
C GLY A 436 -14.38 -13.94 -1.01
N GLY A 437 -14.03 -14.21 -2.28
CA GLY A 437 -12.65 -14.39 -2.71
C GLY A 437 -11.75 -13.16 -2.60
N SER A 438 -10.45 -13.42 -2.79
CA SER A 438 -9.37 -12.43 -2.86
C SER A 438 -9.46 -11.64 -4.17
N THR A 439 -9.89 -10.38 -4.11
CA THR A 439 -10.11 -9.59 -5.33
C THR A 439 -8.86 -8.79 -5.72
N PRO A 440 -8.42 -8.82 -6.98
CA PRO A 440 -7.63 -7.73 -7.52
C PRO A 440 -8.51 -6.48 -7.62
N ASP A 441 -7.93 -5.28 -7.62
CA ASP A 441 -8.64 -3.99 -7.69
C ASP A 441 -8.16 -3.20 -8.90
N ARG A 442 -9.04 -2.59 -9.70
CA ARG A 442 -8.61 -1.74 -10.82
C ARG A 442 -8.07 -0.39 -10.33
N GLY A 443 -8.64 0.16 -9.26
CA GLY A 443 -8.08 1.29 -8.54
C GLY A 443 -7.46 0.82 -7.22
N HIS A 444 -6.16 1.05 -7.02
CA HIS A 444 -5.52 0.80 -5.72
C HIS A 444 -6.08 1.75 -4.66
N ASP A 445 -6.43 1.24 -3.48
CA ASP A 445 -7.11 2.02 -2.43
C ASP A 445 -6.26 3.20 -1.91
N TRP A 446 -4.93 3.06 -1.80
CA TRP A 446 -4.07 4.22 -1.46
C TRP A 446 -3.80 5.15 -2.64
N GLY A 447 -4.32 4.85 -3.83
CA GLY A 447 -3.96 5.52 -5.07
C GLY A 447 -2.50 5.25 -5.45
N SER A 448 -1.95 6.07 -6.34
CA SER A 448 -0.49 6.11 -6.56
C SER A 448 -0.02 7.36 -7.33
N PRO A 449 1.20 7.86 -7.12
CA PRO A 449 1.77 8.89 -7.99
C PRO A 449 1.78 8.46 -9.47
N PRO A 450 1.37 9.31 -10.43
CA PRO A 450 0.77 10.64 -10.26
C PRO A 450 -0.74 10.55 -9.93
N PHE A 451 -1.11 10.86 -8.69
CA PHE A 451 -2.46 10.62 -8.14
C PHE A 451 -3.61 11.24 -8.96
N MET A 452 -3.42 12.47 -9.46
CA MET A 452 -4.45 13.24 -10.19
C MET A 452 -4.86 12.65 -11.56
N LYS A 453 -4.34 11.48 -11.95
CA LYS A 453 -4.73 10.73 -13.15
C LYS A 453 -5.45 9.44 -12.74
N PRO A 454 -6.76 9.31 -12.94
CA PRO A 454 -7.45 8.04 -12.75
C PRO A 454 -6.75 6.82 -13.40
N PRO A 455 -6.89 5.60 -12.83
CA PRO A 455 -7.62 5.26 -11.60
C PRO A 455 -6.71 5.41 -10.35
N ARG A 456 -5.85 6.43 -10.28
CA ARG A 456 -4.86 6.64 -9.21
C ARG A 456 -5.35 7.47 -8.02
N ILE A 457 -6.63 7.83 -7.98
CA ILE A 457 -7.16 8.77 -6.99
C ILE A 457 -7.40 8.01 -5.68
N PRO A 458 -6.74 8.38 -4.57
CA PRO A 458 -6.81 7.60 -3.32
C PRO A 458 -8.26 7.38 -2.87
N GLY A 459 -8.61 6.11 -2.69
CA GLY A 459 -9.92 5.53 -2.37
C GLY A 459 -11.03 5.74 -3.41
N PHE A 460 -11.12 6.89 -4.06
CA PHE A 460 -12.27 7.20 -4.93
C PHE A 460 -12.26 6.45 -6.25
N SER A 461 -11.08 6.20 -6.85
CA SER A 461 -10.99 5.34 -8.02
C SER A 461 -11.30 3.88 -7.67
N HIS A 462 -10.87 3.39 -6.50
CA HIS A 462 -11.23 2.06 -5.99
C HIS A 462 -12.76 1.93 -5.80
N TRP A 463 -13.40 2.94 -5.18
CA TRP A 463 -14.85 2.97 -5.02
C TRP A 463 -15.61 2.96 -6.34
N LEU A 464 -15.16 3.74 -7.34
CA LEU A 464 -15.80 3.83 -8.65
C LEU A 464 -15.69 2.54 -9.47
N TYR A 465 -14.54 1.85 -9.44
CA TYR A 465 -14.31 0.67 -10.30
C TYR A 465 -14.58 -0.68 -9.65
N ASP A 466 -14.43 -0.78 -8.33
CA ASP A 466 -14.38 -2.06 -7.62
C ASP A 466 -15.47 -2.16 -6.52
N VAL A 467 -15.71 -1.11 -5.74
CA VAL A 467 -16.72 -1.19 -4.65
C VAL A 467 -18.15 -1.03 -5.18
N ILE A 468 -18.46 0.05 -5.94
CA ILE A 468 -19.84 0.29 -6.41
C ILE A 468 -20.27 -0.72 -7.50
N SER A 469 -19.32 -1.27 -8.25
CA SER A 469 -19.56 -2.37 -9.18
C SER A 469 -19.89 -3.69 -8.46
N PHE A 470 -19.25 -3.95 -7.31
CA PHE A 470 -19.66 -5.05 -6.41
C PHE A 470 -21.08 -4.83 -5.87
N TYR A 471 -21.47 -3.58 -5.57
CA TYR A 471 -22.86 -3.27 -5.21
C TYR A 471 -23.84 -3.65 -6.33
N TYR A 472 -23.58 -3.26 -7.58
CA TYR A 472 -24.44 -3.61 -8.72
C TYR A 472 -24.54 -5.12 -8.93
N CYS A 473 -23.40 -5.81 -8.93
CA CYS A 473 -23.33 -7.22 -9.35
C CYS A 473 -23.63 -8.22 -8.22
N CYS A 474 -23.26 -7.92 -6.97
CA CYS A 474 -23.24 -8.91 -5.88
C CYS A 474 -24.15 -8.58 -4.70
N LEU A 475 -24.47 -7.31 -4.44
CA LEU A 475 -25.23 -6.89 -3.24
C LEU A 475 -26.67 -6.45 -3.54
N TRP A 476 -26.89 -5.75 -4.65
CA TRP A 476 -28.23 -5.34 -5.11
C TRP A 476 -28.79 -6.24 -6.23
N SER A 477 -27.99 -7.17 -6.77
CA SER A 477 -28.46 -8.22 -7.68
C SER A 477 -27.67 -9.53 -7.49
N ASP A 478 -28.15 -10.62 -8.10
CA ASP A 478 -27.57 -11.97 -8.01
C ASP A 478 -26.65 -12.30 -9.23
N ASN A 479 -25.92 -11.29 -9.70
CA ASN A 479 -25.12 -11.30 -10.94
C ASN A 479 -23.60 -11.35 -10.66
N CYS A 480 -23.20 -11.81 -9.48
CA CYS A 480 -21.85 -11.64 -8.96
C CYS A 480 -20.76 -12.33 -9.82
N HIS A 481 -21.15 -13.29 -10.64
CA HIS A 481 -20.27 -13.96 -11.60
C HIS A 481 -19.66 -13.01 -12.64
N PHE A 482 -20.33 -11.91 -13.04
CA PHE A 482 -19.72 -10.89 -13.90
C PHE A 482 -18.62 -10.11 -13.16
N TYR A 483 -18.79 -9.87 -11.86
CA TYR A 483 -17.74 -9.23 -11.07
C TYR A 483 -16.51 -10.14 -10.95
N MET A 484 -16.72 -11.40 -10.53
CA MET A 484 -15.62 -12.37 -10.36
C MET A 484 -14.91 -12.75 -11.66
N LYS A 485 -15.61 -12.74 -12.81
CA LYS A 485 -15.01 -12.83 -14.16
C LYS A 485 -13.94 -11.75 -14.40
N ASN A 486 -14.24 -10.50 -14.02
CA ASN A 486 -13.36 -9.35 -14.25
C ASN A 486 -12.38 -9.08 -13.09
N ARG A 487 -12.57 -9.74 -11.95
CA ARG A 487 -11.71 -9.69 -10.75
C ARG A 487 -11.31 -11.11 -10.29
N PRO A 488 -10.59 -11.90 -11.11
CA PRO A 488 -10.17 -13.25 -10.75
C PRO A 488 -9.05 -13.21 -9.70
N SER A 489 -9.12 -14.06 -8.67
CA SER A 489 -8.03 -14.21 -7.71
C SER A 489 -6.76 -14.78 -8.34
N SER A 490 -5.60 -14.30 -7.90
CA SER A 490 -4.34 -15.03 -7.99
C SER A 490 -4.41 -16.31 -7.15
N ASP A 491 -3.92 -17.44 -7.67
CA ASP A 491 -3.86 -18.74 -6.99
C ASP A 491 -2.51 -19.06 -6.34
N CYS A 492 -1.76 -17.99 -6.03
CA CYS A 492 -0.50 -17.94 -5.28
C CYS A 492 0.68 -18.77 -5.81
N ARG A 493 0.56 -19.44 -6.97
CA ARG A 493 1.63 -20.30 -7.52
C ARG A 493 2.95 -19.56 -7.79
N THR A 494 2.90 -18.27 -8.12
CA THR A 494 4.10 -17.46 -8.38
C THR A 494 4.50 -16.60 -7.19
N TYR A 495 3.71 -16.58 -6.11
CA TYR A 495 4.10 -15.99 -4.84
C TYR A 495 5.42 -16.59 -4.33
N ARG A 496 6.38 -15.72 -4.01
CA ARG A 496 7.64 -16.07 -3.35
C ARG A 496 7.74 -15.24 -2.08
N PRO A 497 7.78 -15.84 -0.88
CA PRO A 497 7.97 -15.10 0.36
C PRO A 497 9.27 -14.28 0.35
N PRO A 498 9.34 -13.12 1.02
CA PRO A 498 10.61 -12.46 1.29
C PRO A 498 11.49 -13.30 2.21
N GLN A 499 12.79 -13.06 2.18
CA GLN A 499 13.72 -13.53 3.21
C GLN A 499 13.88 -12.49 4.31
N ALA A 500 14.24 -12.93 5.51
CA ALA A 500 14.30 -12.10 6.71
C ALA A 500 15.70 -12.13 7.35
N ALA A 501 16.30 -10.94 7.52
CA ALA A 501 17.48 -10.75 8.36
C ALA A 501 17.08 -9.96 9.62
N SER A 502 17.86 -10.04 10.71
CA SER A 502 17.56 -9.30 11.95
C SER A 502 18.78 -9.01 12.81
N ALA A 503 18.74 -7.90 13.55
CA ALA A 503 19.75 -7.52 14.54
C ALA A 503 19.09 -7.07 15.85
N PHE A 504 19.59 -7.57 16.98
CA PHE A 504 19.02 -7.34 18.33
C PHE A 504 20.05 -7.67 19.43
N GLY A 505 19.83 -7.21 20.66
CA GLY A 505 20.77 -7.45 21.77
C GLY A 505 22.07 -6.66 21.60
N ASP A 506 23.21 -7.26 21.92
CA ASP A 506 24.52 -6.60 21.93
C ASP A 506 25.33 -6.64 20.60
N PRO A 507 24.82 -5.99 19.54
CA PRO A 507 23.89 -6.65 18.62
C PRO A 507 24.41 -8.00 18.09
N HIS A 508 23.58 -9.02 18.29
CA HIS A 508 23.61 -10.26 17.53
C HIS A 508 22.96 -10.06 16.17
N PHE A 509 23.49 -10.72 15.14
CA PHE A 509 23.02 -10.66 13.76
C PHE A 509 22.55 -12.03 13.30
N LEU A 510 21.42 -12.06 12.61
CA LEU A 510 20.89 -13.19 11.84
C LEU A 510 20.80 -12.72 10.38
N THR A 511 21.55 -13.37 9.49
CA THR A 511 21.66 -13.01 8.07
C THR A 511 20.46 -13.56 7.27
N PHE A 512 20.35 -13.19 5.99
CA PHE A 512 19.25 -13.65 5.15
C PHE A 512 19.28 -15.17 4.90
N ASP A 513 20.47 -15.77 4.73
CA ASP A 513 20.61 -17.22 4.52
C ASP A 513 20.75 -18.03 5.83
N GLY A 514 20.52 -17.37 6.99
CA GLY A 514 20.34 -18.02 8.29
C GLY A 514 21.61 -18.26 9.10
N LEU A 515 22.75 -17.66 8.72
CA LEU A 515 23.94 -17.63 9.56
C LEU A 515 23.74 -16.66 10.74
N ASN A 516 24.45 -16.88 11.84
CA ASN A 516 24.42 -16.01 13.01
C ASN A 516 25.81 -15.66 13.51
N PHE A 517 25.96 -14.41 13.96
CA PHE A 517 27.18 -13.91 14.60
C PHE A 517 26.85 -12.76 15.56
N THR A 518 27.87 -12.16 16.17
CA THR A 518 27.71 -11.01 17.05
C THR A 518 28.82 -10.00 16.78
N PHE A 519 28.44 -8.74 16.63
CA PHE A 519 29.39 -7.67 16.31
C PHE A 519 29.13 -6.42 17.16
N LYS A 520 30.00 -6.23 18.16
CA LYS A 520 29.96 -5.13 19.14
C LYS A 520 30.83 -3.94 18.75
N GLY A 521 30.79 -3.53 17.48
CA GLY A 521 31.41 -2.24 17.10
C GLY A 521 30.79 -1.08 17.88
N GLN A 522 31.56 -0.01 18.09
CA GLN A 522 31.02 1.30 18.50
C GLN A 522 31.20 2.23 17.29
N GLY A 523 30.10 2.74 16.73
CA GLY A 523 30.16 3.47 15.46
C GLY A 523 28.90 3.33 14.60
N GLU A 524 29.04 3.56 13.30
CA GLU A 524 27.96 3.48 12.30
C GLU A 524 28.32 2.50 11.18
N TYR A 525 27.44 1.56 10.88
CA TYR A 525 27.72 0.42 9.98
C TYR A 525 26.64 0.23 8.92
N MET A 526 27.05 -0.20 7.73
CA MET A 526 26.13 -0.63 6.67
C MET A 526 25.60 -2.03 7.00
N LEU A 527 24.31 -2.13 7.32
CA LEU A 527 23.68 -3.39 7.68
C LEU A 527 23.30 -4.17 6.43
N VAL A 528 22.68 -3.48 5.47
CA VAL A 528 22.50 -3.96 4.10
C VAL A 528 22.47 -2.78 3.13
N GLU A 529 23.13 -2.93 1.99
CA GLU A 529 22.91 -2.13 0.79
C GLU A 529 22.64 -3.03 -0.43
N SER A 530 22.01 -2.48 -1.47
CA SER A 530 21.71 -3.20 -2.70
C SER A 530 21.87 -2.34 -3.95
N ASP A 531 22.54 -2.89 -4.97
CA ASP A 531 22.71 -2.27 -6.28
C ASP A 531 21.44 -2.31 -7.15
N LEU A 532 20.50 -3.22 -6.86
CA LEU A 532 19.23 -3.37 -7.60
C LEU A 532 18.34 -2.12 -7.50
N THR A 533 18.26 -1.52 -6.32
CA THR A 533 17.36 -0.39 -6.01
C THR A 533 18.06 0.79 -5.33
N SER A 534 19.36 0.70 -5.10
CA SER A 534 20.09 1.62 -4.20
C SER A 534 19.49 1.67 -2.78
N LEU A 535 18.94 0.54 -2.31
CA LEU A 535 18.56 0.36 -0.91
C LEU A 535 19.80 0.50 -0.03
N ARG A 536 19.67 1.22 1.09
CA ARG A 536 20.67 1.36 2.15
C ARG A 536 19.97 1.33 3.50
N VAL A 537 20.44 0.47 4.39
CA VAL A 537 20.02 0.40 5.81
C VAL A 537 21.27 0.43 6.66
N GLN A 538 21.41 1.46 7.50
CA GLN A 538 22.57 1.73 8.33
C GLN A 538 22.19 1.66 9.81
N GLY A 539 23.08 1.16 10.67
CA GLY A 539 22.89 1.05 12.10
C GLY A 539 23.97 1.79 12.88
N ARG A 540 23.56 2.65 13.82
CA ARG A 540 24.44 3.30 14.80
C ARG A 540 24.43 2.49 16.09
N THR A 541 25.58 2.03 16.52
CA THR A 541 25.77 1.30 17.78
C THR A 541 26.48 2.19 18.80
N GLN A 542 25.96 2.20 20.02
CA GLN A 542 26.50 2.96 21.13
C GLN A 542 26.82 2.05 22.30
N GLN A 543 27.74 2.48 23.14
CA GLN A 543 28.15 1.75 24.33
C GLN A 543 26.99 1.63 25.31
N ALA A 544 26.79 0.43 25.85
CA ALA A 544 25.72 0.17 26.79
C ALA A 544 26.09 0.67 28.20
N HIS A 545 25.08 0.97 29.01
CA HIS A 545 25.26 1.26 30.43
C HIS A 545 24.73 0.09 31.28
N PHE A 546 25.48 -0.28 32.32
CA PHE A 546 25.00 -1.16 33.37
C PHE A 546 23.83 -0.50 34.14
N PRO A 547 23.00 -1.27 34.87
CA PRO A 547 21.89 -0.72 35.68
C PRO A 547 22.31 0.29 36.77
N ASN A 548 23.59 0.41 37.08
CA ASN A 548 24.16 1.41 38.00
C ASN A 548 24.64 2.70 37.29
N GLY A 549 24.41 2.83 35.98
CA GLY A 549 24.83 3.97 35.13
C GLY A 549 26.25 3.89 34.58
N THR A 550 27.11 2.99 35.09
CA THR A 550 28.50 2.85 34.59
C THR A 550 28.54 2.20 33.21
N GLU A 551 29.52 2.56 32.39
CA GLU A 551 29.68 2.05 31.03
C GLU A 551 30.04 0.54 31.03
N ALA A 552 29.36 -0.23 30.19
CA ALA A 552 29.67 -1.62 29.93
C ALA A 552 30.60 -1.77 28.72
N GLN A 553 31.38 -2.85 28.66
CA GLN A 553 32.25 -3.16 27.51
C GLN A 553 31.49 -3.92 26.40
N VAL A 554 30.28 -3.45 26.09
CA VAL A 554 29.44 -3.93 24.98
C VAL A 554 28.68 -2.75 24.37
N THR A 555 28.18 -2.94 23.15
CA THR A 555 27.36 -1.95 22.45
C THR A 555 26.01 -2.53 22.07
N GLY A 556 25.04 -1.68 21.75
CA GLY A 556 23.76 -2.06 21.17
C GLY A 556 23.28 -1.04 20.14
N LEU A 557 22.30 -1.41 19.32
CA LEU A 557 21.73 -0.50 18.32
C LEU A 557 20.98 0.65 19.00
N SER A 558 21.35 1.88 18.63
CA SER A 558 20.86 3.14 19.18
C SER A 558 20.10 4.00 18.16
N ALA A 559 20.46 3.87 16.88
CA ALA A 559 19.71 4.40 15.75
C ALA A 559 19.80 3.46 14.54
N VAL A 560 18.79 3.49 13.68
CA VAL A 560 18.77 2.86 12.35
C VAL A 560 18.28 3.89 11.35
N ALA A 561 19.03 4.13 10.27
CA ALA A 561 18.64 5.03 9.19
C ALA A 561 18.55 4.28 7.86
N MET A 562 17.54 4.59 7.05
CA MET A 562 17.22 3.83 5.83
C MET A 562 16.68 4.71 4.70
N GLN A 563 17.03 4.33 3.47
CA GLN A 563 16.57 4.94 2.22
C GLN A 563 16.64 3.91 1.09
N GLU A 564 15.72 3.99 0.12
CA GLU A 564 15.81 3.30 -1.16
C GLU A 564 15.74 4.30 -2.32
N ASN A 565 16.59 4.13 -3.34
CA ASN A 565 16.65 4.99 -4.53
C ASN A 565 16.73 6.49 -4.14
N ASN A 566 15.68 7.26 -4.42
CA ASN A 566 15.56 8.68 -4.09
C ASN A 566 14.38 8.95 -3.14
N SER A 567 13.95 7.94 -2.37
CA SER A 567 12.91 8.06 -1.35
C SER A 567 13.28 9.07 -0.26
N ASP A 568 12.29 9.46 0.54
CA ASP A 568 12.55 10.13 1.81
C ASP A 568 13.44 9.27 2.72
N VAL A 569 14.28 9.91 3.53
CA VAL A 569 15.12 9.23 4.52
C VAL A 569 14.34 9.09 5.82
N ILE A 570 14.27 7.86 6.34
CA ILE A 570 13.75 7.59 7.69
C ILE A 570 14.93 7.25 8.61
N GLU A 571 14.98 7.87 9.77
CA GLU A 571 15.83 7.47 10.90
C GLU A 571 14.94 7.14 12.10
N VAL A 572 15.23 6.06 12.80
CA VAL A 572 14.58 5.68 14.06
C VAL A 572 15.66 5.56 15.12
N ARG A 573 15.53 6.27 16.24
CA ARG A 573 16.57 6.36 17.28
C ARG A 573 15.98 6.48 18.68
N TYR A 574 16.82 6.36 19.70
CA TYR A 574 16.50 6.91 21.02
C TYR A 574 16.88 8.39 21.12
N SER A 575 16.02 9.19 21.77
CA SER A 575 16.34 10.52 22.28
C SER A 575 17.33 10.44 23.46
N GLU A 576 17.84 11.59 23.92
CA GLU A 576 18.63 11.67 25.16
C GLU A 576 17.81 11.17 26.38
N ASP A 577 16.50 11.46 26.42
CA ASP A 577 15.56 10.93 27.42
C ASP A 577 15.14 9.45 27.24
N LEU A 578 15.82 8.69 26.36
CA LEU A 578 15.53 7.29 26.02
C LEU A 578 14.11 7.02 25.46
N ASN A 579 13.47 8.02 24.86
CA ASN A 579 12.22 7.86 24.11
C ASN A 579 12.51 7.45 22.67
N LEU A 580 11.66 6.63 22.06
CA LEU A 580 11.81 6.26 20.65
C LEU A 580 11.35 7.41 19.73
N GLU A 581 12.27 7.97 18.97
CA GLU A 581 12.03 9.01 17.98
C GLU A 581 12.05 8.43 16.55
N VAL A 582 11.26 9.02 15.66
CA VAL A 582 11.34 8.79 14.21
C VAL A 582 11.55 10.13 13.54
N LEU A 583 12.57 10.24 12.70
CA LEU A 583 12.91 11.42 11.92
C LEU A 583 12.64 11.12 10.44
N LEU A 584 11.96 12.06 9.78
CA LEU A 584 11.74 12.09 8.34
C LEU A 584 12.56 13.24 7.77
N ASN A 585 13.56 12.94 6.93
CA ASN A 585 14.46 13.95 6.37
C ASN A 585 14.97 14.94 7.44
N GLN A 586 15.52 14.40 8.54
CA GLN A 586 16.01 15.14 9.73
C GLN A 586 14.93 15.79 10.62
N LYS A 587 13.65 15.80 10.25
CA LYS A 587 12.56 16.36 11.08
C LYS A 587 11.92 15.28 11.94
N VAL A 588 11.87 15.46 13.26
CA VAL A 588 11.13 14.57 14.16
C VAL A 588 9.65 14.53 13.77
N VAL A 589 9.11 13.32 13.63
CA VAL A 589 7.72 13.03 13.25
C VAL A 589 6.93 12.60 14.47
N ASN A 590 5.78 13.23 14.67
CA ASN A 590 4.81 12.84 15.68
C ASN A 590 3.81 11.82 15.07
N PHE A 591 3.34 10.86 15.87
CA PHE A 591 2.31 9.88 15.47
C PHE A 591 0.97 10.06 16.22
N SER A 592 0.77 11.21 16.88
CA SER A 592 -0.46 11.54 17.60
C SER A 592 -1.63 11.83 16.67
N GLU A 593 -1.41 12.55 15.55
CA GLU A 593 -2.47 12.77 14.55
C GLU A 593 -2.56 11.59 13.57
N GLN A 594 -1.42 11.10 13.05
CA GLN A 594 -1.37 10.06 12.02
C GLN A 594 -0.41 8.93 12.37
N ARG A 595 -0.90 7.70 12.28
CA ARG A 595 -0.12 6.45 12.44
C ARG A 595 0.29 5.80 11.12
N TRP A 596 -0.19 6.31 10.00
CA TRP A 596 0.13 5.83 8.65
C TRP A 596 0.42 7.06 7.79
N MET A 597 1.57 7.05 7.10
CA MET A 597 1.99 8.12 6.22
C MET A 597 2.45 7.55 4.89
N ASP A 598 1.86 8.09 3.82
CA ASP A 598 2.29 7.89 2.44
C ASP A 598 3.38 8.94 2.14
N LEU A 599 4.58 8.49 1.80
CA LEU A 599 5.78 9.31 1.69
C LEU A 599 6.46 9.06 0.34
N LYS A 600 7.46 9.86 -0.01
CA LYS A 600 8.12 9.73 -1.31
C LYS A 600 8.85 8.38 -1.39
N GLY A 601 8.31 7.44 -2.17
CA GLY A 601 8.91 6.13 -2.44
C GLY A 601 8.83 5.10 -1.30
N LEU A 602 8.08 5.40 -0.23
CA LEU A 602 7.86 4.49 0.89
C LEU A 602 6.56 4.81 1.65
N PHE A 603 6.05 3.83 2.38
CA PHE A 603 5.02 4.03 3.39
C PHE A 603 5.62 3.84 4.79
N LEU A 604 5.20 4.68 5.73
CA LEU A 604 5.63 4.65 7.13
C LEU A 604 4.42 4.36 8.03
N HIS A 605 4.53 3.33 8.87
CA HIS A 605 3.51 2.96 9.83
C HIS A 605 4.07 2.83 11.25
N SER A 606 3.31 3.33 12.24
CA SER A 606 3.59 3.16 13.66
C SER A 606 2.39 2.54 14.38
N THR A 607 2.66 1.51 15.18
CA THR A 607 1.67 0.76 15.97
C THR A 607 1.51 1.33 17.38
N ALA A 608 0.55 0.81 18.15
CA ALA A 608 0.35 1.25 19.54
C ALA A 608 1.51 0.84 20.47
N ASP A 609 2.22 -0.26 20.17
CA ASP A 609 3.42 -0.74 20.87
C ASP A 609 4.73 -0.12 20.34
N GLN A 610 4.65 1.00 19.61
CA GLN A 610 5.80 1.71 19.02
C GLN A 610 6.68 0.84 18.09
N LYS A 611 6.12 -0.22 17.48
CA LYS A 611 6.74 -0.86 16.32
C LYS A 611 6.63 0.08 15.12
N ILE A 612 7.77 0.50 14.60
CA ILE A 612 7.88 1.28 13.36
C ILE A 612 8.07 0.30 12.20
N THR A 613 7.31 0.48 11.12
CA THR A 613 7.41 -0.32 9.90
C THR A 613 7.54 0.61 8.69
N VAL A 614 8.62 0.47 7.94
CA VAL A 614 8.95 1.21 6.71
C VAL A 614 8.83 0.25 5.53
N MET A 615 8.11 0.65 4.49
CA MET A 615 7.68 -0.23 3.39
C MET A 615 7.98 0.46 2.06
N PHE A 616 9.09 0.09 1.43
CA PHE A 616 9.60 0.75 0.22
C PHE A 616 8.87 0.29 -1.06
N SER A 617 8.93 1.11 -2.12
CA SER A 617 8.30 0.79 -3.41
C SER A 617 8.86 -0.46 -4.11
N SER A 618 10.05 -0.94 -3.76
CA SER A 618 10.51 -2.26 -4.21
C SER A 618 9.79 -3.45 -3.55
N GLY A 619 9.06 -3.24 -2.46
CA GLY A 619 8.55 -4.30 -1.59
C GLY A 619 9.50 -4.69 -0.44
N SER A 620 10.65 -4.02 -0.31
CA SER A 620 11.52 -4.15 0.87
C SER A 620 10.85 -3.58 2.10
N GLY A 621 10.83 -4.35 3.19
CA GLY A 621 10.28 -3.96 4.48
C GLY A 621 11.37 -3.82 5.55
N VAL A 622 11.28 -2.79 6.40
CA VAL A 622 12.12 -2.63 7.58
C VAL A 622 11.24 -2.44 8.81
N GLN A 623 11.42 -3.27 9.84
CA GLN A 623 10.70 -3.19 11.11
C GLN A 623 11.67 -2.86 12.24
N ILE A 624 11.33 -1.87 13.08
CA ILE A 624 12.15 -1.43 14.21
C ILE A 624 11.30 -1.36 15.47
N ARG A 625 11.86 -1.83 16.59
CA ARG A 625 11.26 -1.76 17.94
C ARG A 625 12.29 -1.34 18.96
N GLY A 626 11.93 -0.39 19.83
CA GLY A 626 12.69 -0.12 21.04
C GLY A 626 12.42 -1.17 22.12
N SER A 627 13.46 -1.74 22.73
CA SER A 627 13.33 -2.69 23.85
C SER A 627 14.60 -2.68 24.71
N GLY A 628 14.46 -2.43 26.01
CA GLY A 628 15.57 -2.56 26.98
C GLY A 628 16.73 -1.58 26.79
N GLY A 629 16.51 -0.43 26.13
CA GLY A 629 17.57 0.53 25.81
C GLY A 629 18.28 0.28 24.48
N PHE A 630 17.94 -0.80 23.77
CA PHE A 630 18.44 -1.09 22.41
C PHE A 630 17.31 -1.12 21.39
N LEU A 631 17.66 -1.01 20.11
CA LEU A 631 16.75 -1.24 19.00
C LEU A 631 16.87 -2.70 18.53
N THR A 632 15.73 -3.35 18.33
CA THR A 632 15.62 -4.55 17.49
C THR A 632 15.24 -4.13 16.08
N LEU A 633 15.95 -4.68 15.09
CA LEU A 633 15.76 -4.48 13.66
C LEU A 633 15.42 -5.81 12.99
N THR A 634 14.46 -5.78 12.06
CA THR A 634 14.20 -6.85 11.09
C THR A 634 14.10 -6.25 9.69
N VAL A 635 14.78 -6.85 8.72
CA VAL A 635 14.71 -6.47 7.30
C VAL A 635 14.10 -7.62 6.50
N LEU A 636 13.12 -7.32 5.65
CA LEU A 636 12.43 -8.24 4.75
C LEU A 636 12.74 -7.87 3.31
N LEU A 637 13.41 -8.75 2.56
CA LEU A 637 13.73 -8.51 1.15
C LEU A 637 13.02 -9.52 0.23
N PRO A 638 12.30 -9.06 -0.81
CA PRO A 638 11.74 -9.94 -1.84
C PRO A 638 12.83 -10.73 -2.61
N ASP A 639 12.44 -11.86 -3.19
CA ASP A 639 13.32 -12.78 -3.92
C ASP A 639 14.14 -12.14 -5.06
N LYS A 640 13.62 -11.10 -5.72
CA LYS A 640 14.38 -10.34 -6.74
C LYS A 640 15.71 -9.74 -6.24
N PHE A 641 15.90 -9.58 -4.93
CA PHE A 641 17.16 -9.11 -4.34
C PHE A 641 18.23 -10.21 -4.22
N MET A 642 17.98 -11.46 -4.67
CA MET A 642 19.01 -12.52 -4.67
C MET A 642 20.28 -12.09 -5.42
N ASN A 643 21.44 -12.27 -4.80
CA ASN A 643 22.77 -11.85 -5.28
C ASN A 643 22.97 -10.34 -5.45
N HIS A 644 22.03 -9.52 -4.97
CA HIS A 644 22.05 -8.06 -5.07
C HIS A 644 22.27 -7.36 -3.72
N THR A 645 22.61 -8.09 -2.64
CA THR A 645 22.85 -7.50 -1.31
C THR A 645 24.31 -7.61 -0.88
N GLN A 646 24.74 -6.68 -0.04
CA GLN A 646 26.00 -6.74 0.71
C GLN A 646 25.87 -5.93 2.02
N GLY A 647 26.71 -6.21 3.02
CA GLY A 647 26.68 -5.56 4.33
C GLY A 647 26.84 -6.57 5.48
N LEU A 648 26.51 -6.16 6.71
CA LEU A 648 26.50 -7.08 7.87
C LEU A 648 25.45 -8.18 7.80
N PHE A 649 24.40 -8.03 6.99
CA PHE A 649 23.44 -9.10 6.68
C PHE A 649 23.84 -9.96 5.47
N GLY A 650 25.04 -9.73 4.91
CA GLY A 650 25.67 -10.57 3.90
C GLY A 650 25.07 -10.53 2.50
N VAL A 651 25.39 -11.56 1.71
CA VAL A 651 24.98 -11.73 0.32
C VAL A 651 23.85 -12.74 0.27
N MET A 652 22.62 -12.26 0.11
CA MET A 652 21.42 -13.07 0.09
C MET A 652 21.38 -13.93 -1.20
N ASN A 653 21.75 -15.21 -1.10
CA ASN A 653 21.87 -16.10 -2.27
C ASN A 653 21.59 -17.59 -1.98
N GLY A 654 21.32 -17.95 -0.73
CA GLY A 654 21.13 -19.32 -0.23
C GLY A 654 22.42 -20.03 0.21
N ASN A 655 23.55 -19.34 0.34
CA ASN A 655 24.86 -19.91 0.68
C ASN A 655 25.47 -19.24 1.92
N THR A 656 25.56 -20.00 3.01
CA THR A 656 26.15 -19.49 4.26
C THR A 656 27.66 -19.23 4.17
N GLU A 657 28.37 -19.77 3.18
CA GLU A 657 29.84 -19.69 3.10
C GLU A 657 30.41 -18.35 2.62
N ASP A 658 29.61 -17.46 2.02
CA ASP A 658 30.02 -16.10 1.61
C ASP A 658 29.34 -14.95 2.37
N GLU A 659 28.61 -15.27 3.44
CA GLU A 659 27.99 -14.30 4.36
C GLU A 659 29.00 -13.27 4.92
N TYR A 660 30.20 -13.72 5.28
CA TYR A 660 31.27 -12.85 5.78
C TYR A 660 32.13 -12.26 4.65
N THR A 661 31.46 -11.57 3.71
CA THR A 661 32.09 -10.84 2.60
C THR A 661 32.45 -9.41 2.99
N PHE A 662 33.73 -9.05 2.88
CA PHE A 662 34.23 -7.68 3.06
C PHE A 662 33.88 -6.77 1.86
N LYS A 663 33.91 -5.43 2.03
CA LYS A 663 33.66 -4.45 0.95
C LYS A 663 34.53 -4.67 -0.32
N ASN A 664 35.73 -5.22 -0.15
CA ASN A 664 36.66 -5.56 -1.23
C ASN A 664 36.35 -6.90 -1.94
N LYS A 665 35.24 -7.57 -1.56
CA LYS A 665 34.78 -8.89 -2.04
C LYS A 665 35.66 -10.08 -1.66
N THR A 666 36.52 -9.97 -0.64
CA THR A 666 37.17 -11.14 -0.01
C THR A 666 36.30 -11.71 1.10
N THR A 667 36.29 -13.03 1.28
CA THR A 667 35.53 -13.73 2.33
C THR A 667 36.44 -14.24 3.45
N ILE A 668 35.86 -14.45 4.64
CA ILE A 668 36.45 -15.25 5.72
C ILE A 668 35.57 -16.46 6.04
N SER A 669 36.14 -17.48 6.69
CA SER A 669 35.41 -18.72 7.00
C SER A 669 34.23 -18.46 7.95
N VAL A 670 33.13 -19.19 7.75
CA VAL A 670 31.97 -19.24 8.67
C VAL A 670 32.34 -19.60 10.12
N ASN A 671 33.48 -20.28 10.32
CA ASN A 671 34.04 -20.64 11.63
C ASN A 671 35.04 -19.60 12.17
N ALA A 672 34.99 -18.35 11.69
CA ALA A 672 35.85 -17.26 12.16
C ALA A 672 35.70 -17.01 13.66
N SER A 673 36.80 -16.65 14.31
CA SER A 673 36.77 -16.24 15.72
C SER A 673 36.01 -14.92 15.93
N PRO A 674 35.43 -14.66 17.12
CA PRO A 674 34.76 -13.38 17.41
C PRO A 674 35.63 -12.14 17.15
N GLN A 675 36.96 -12.26 17.28
CA GLN A 675 37.92 -11.20 16.94
C GLN A 675 37.96 -10.93 15.43
N GLN A 676 38.02 -11.98 14.60
CA GLN A 676 37.98 -11.83 13.14
C GLN A 676 36.61 -11.32 12.65
N LEU A 677 35.53 -11.70 13.34
CA LEU A 677 34.18 -11.16 13.07
C LEU A 677 34.06 -9.67 13.45
N PHE A 678 34.83 -9.21 14.44
CA PHE A 678 34.93 -7.80 14.78
C PHE A 678 35.73 -7.00 13.75
N GLU A 679 36.84 -7.55 13.23
CA GLU A 679 37.57 -6.97 12.08
C GLU A 679 36.70 -6.91 10.80
N PHE A 680 35.92 -7.96 10.53
CA PHE A 680 34.92 -7.98 9.46
C PHE A 680 33.86 -6.90 9.64
N GLY A 681 33.26 -6.79 10.83
CA GLY A 681 32.22 -5.80 11.09
C GLY A 681 32.74 -4.36 11.01
N ALA A 682 33.98 -4.12 11.45
CA ALA A 682 34.66 -2.84 11.32
C ALA A 682 34.85 -2.40 9.86
N ASN A 683 35.05 -3.35 8.93
CA ASN A 683 35.16 -3.06 7.50
C ASN A 683 33.87 -2.46 6.90
N TRP A 684 32.71 -2.76 7.51
CA TRP A 684 31.40 -2.25 7.10
C TRP A 684 31.03 -0.90 7.71
N ALA A 685 31.99 -0.18 8.32
CA ALA A 685 31.80 1.20 8.75
C ALA A 685 31.28 2.10 7.61
N VAL A 686 30.32 2.98 7.93
CA VAL A 686 29.75 3.97 7.02
C VAL A 686 30.78 5.05 6.69
N GLU A 687 30.64 5.72 5.54
CA GLU A 687 31.50 6.84 5.14
C GLU A 687 30.75 8.16 5.31
N ASN A 688 31.45 9.26 5.64
CA ASN A 688 30.82 10.55 5.93
C ASN A 688 29.91 11.05 4.78
N GLY A 689 30.31 10.80 3.52
CA GLY A 689 29.52 11.18 2.34
C GLY A 689 28.35 10.25 2.01
N THR A 690 28.22 9.10 2.68
CA THR A 690 27.16 8.11 2.43
C THR A 690 26.24 7.86 3.63
N SER A 691 26.49 8.53 4.76
CA SER A 691 25.67 8.42 5.97
C SER A 691 24.27 8.98 5.76
N LEU A 692 23.27 8.26 6.29
CA LEU A 692 21.85 8.64 6.29
C LEU A 692 21.40 9.26 7.62
N PHE A 693 22.27 9.30 8.64
CA PHE A 693 21.91 9.77 9.98
C PHE A 693 21.90 11.29 10.09
N THR A 694 21.06 11.76 11.01
CA THR A 694 21.01 13.14 11.48
C THR A 694 22.07 13.38 12.57
N TYR A 695 22.64 14.59 12.59
CA TYR A 695 23.64 15.04 13.57
C TYR A 695 23.21 16.39 14.14
N ASP A 696 22.21 16.35 15.02
CA ASP A 696 21.47 17.48 15.55
C ASP A 696 21.80 17.81 17.02
N THR A 697 22.78 17.12 17.61
CA THR A 697 23.34 17.45 18.94
C THR A 697 24.87 17.51 18.89
N GLU A 698 25.49 18.24 19.84
CA GLU A 698 26.95 18.31 19.96
C GLU A 698 27.58 16.92 20.21
N PHE A 699 26.89 16.05 20.96
CA PHE A 699 27.32 14.66 21.14
C PHE A 699 27.38 13.90 19.80
N LEU A 700 26.34 13.99 18.97
CA LEU A 700 26.31 13.32 17.67
C LEU A 700 27.36 13.89 16.71
N LEU A 701 27.55 15.21 16.71
CA LEU A 701 28.58 15.87 15.91
C LEU A 701 29.99 15.39 16.30
N ASN A 702 30.34 15.47 17.59
CA ASN A 702 31.69 15.16 18.06
C ASN A 702 32.03 13.66 17.97
N ASN A 703 31.08 12.77 18.28
CA ASN A 703 31.35 11.33 18.33
C ASN A 703 31.17 10.61 16.97
N PHE A 704 30.31 11.12 16.09
CA PHE A 704 29.97 10.41 14.84
C PHE A 704 30.18 11.24 13.56
N PHE A 705 29.98 12.56 13.56
CA PHE A 705 30.17 13.37 12.34
C PHE A 705 31.65 13.72 12.11
N TYR A 706 32.31 14.24 13.15
CA TYR A 706 33.73 14.57 13.16
C TYR A 706 34.60 13.40 13.66
N GLY A 707 34.03 12.46 14.40
CA GLY A 707 34.71 11.28 14.96
C GLY A 707 34.91 10.13 13.94
N GLU A 708 35.59 9.06 14.40
CA GLU A 708 35.76 7.83 13.61
C GLU A 708 34.42 7.08 13.49
N LYS A 709 34.11 6.58 12.28
CA LYS A 709 32.89 5.78 12.02
C LYS A 709 32.92 4.38 12.61
N HIS A 710 34.08 3.94 13.10
CA HIS A 710 34.27 2.80 13.98
C HIS A 710 35.36 3.17 14.98
N ASN A 711 35.05 3.18 16.28
CA ASN A 711 36.04 3.49 17.32
C ASN A 711 37.02 2.32 17.47
N THR A 712 38.19 2.47 16.87
CA THR A 712 39.28 1.47 16.91
C THR A 712 39.84 1.20 18.30
N SER A 713 39.60 2.09 19.28
CA SER A 713 40.04 1.94 20.67
C SER A 713 39.04 1.17 21.55
N PHE A 714 37.81 0.93 21.08
CA PHE A 714 36.81 0.18 21.81
C PHE A 714 36.98 -1.33 21.60
N LEU A 715 37.26 -2.08 22.67
CA LEU A 715 37.38 -3.54 22.64
C LEU A 715 36.24 -4.17 23.45
N PRO A 716 35.32 -4.92 22.81
CA PRO A 716 34.18 -5.53 23.50
C PRO A 716 34.54 -6.81 24.25
N VAL A 717 33.65 -7.22 25.17
CA VAL A 717 33.66 -8.57 25.76
C VAL A 717 33.31 -9.59 24.67
N PHE A 718 34.31 -10.33 24.18
CA PHE A 718 34.12 -11.41 23.22
C PHE A 718 33.53 -12.68 23.84
N PHE A 719 33.90 -12.98 25.09
CA PHE A 719 33.49 -14.19 25.80
C PHE A 719 33.13 -13.84 27.25
N PRO A 720 31.83 -13.75 27.61
CA PRO A 720 31.43 -13.55 29.00
C PRO A 720 31.72 -14.79 29.85
N TYR A 721 32.13 -14.57 31.09
CA TYR A 721 32.33 -15.64 32.07
C TYR A 721 31.04 -15.86 32.88
N GLU A 722 30.52 -17.09 32.86
CA GLU A 722 29.40 -17.51 33.70
C GLU A 722 29.95 -18.06 35.03
N ASP A 723 29.91 -17.25 36.09
CA ASP A 723 30.29 -17.67 37.44
C ASP A 723 29.11 -18.41 38.12
N PRO A 724 29.22 -19.71 38.44
CA PRO A 724 28.16 -20.46 39.11
C PRO A 724 27.82 -19.97 40.52
N ALA A 725 28.67 -19.14 41.13
CA ALA A 725 28.42 -18.51 42.43
C ALA A 725 27.62 -17.20 42.33
N ASP A 726 27.48 -16.61 41.13
CA ASP A 726 26.76 -15.35 40.93
C ASP A 726 25.24 -15.56 41.03
N PRO A 727 24.53 -14.87 41.94
CA PRO A 727 23.08 -14.96 42.06
C PRO A 727 22.33 -14.68 40.74
N LEU A 728 22.88 -13.80 39.88
CA LEU A 728 22.29 -13.46 38.58
C LEU A 728 22.19 -14.67 37.66
N VAL A 729 23.14 -15.61 37.71
CA VAL A 729 23.16 -16.80 36.83
C VAL A 729 21.95 -17.70 37.10
N LYS A 730 21.50 -17.79 38.35
CA LYS A 730 20.29 -18.58 38.70
C LYS A 730 19.02 -17.98 38.08
N GLU A 731 18.89 -16.66 38.10
CA GLU A 731 17.74 -15.96 37.51
C GLU A 731 17.83 -15.93 35.98
N MET A 732 19.04 -15.77 35.43
CA MET A 732 19.34 -15.88 34.01
C MET A 732 18.92 -17.24 33.43
N VAL A 733 19.20 -18.35 34.13
CA VAL A 733 18.78 -19.70 33.67
C VAL A 733 17.26 -19.81 33.58
N LEU A 734 16.50 -19.14 34.46
CA LEU A 734 15.04 -19.12 34.44
C LEU A 734 14.46 -18.21 33.35
N VAL A 735 15.12 -17.08 33.06
CA VAL A 735 14.67 -16.10 32.06
C VAL A 735 15.11 -16.48 30.65
N CYS A 736 16.33 -16.97 30.47
CA CYS A 736 16.91 -17.29 29.17
C CYS A 736 16.71 -18.75 28.75
N GLU A 737 16.47 -19.66 29.70
CA GLU A 737 16.47 -21.10 29.45
C GLU A 737 17.79 -21.53 28.76
N SER A 738 17.70 -22.09 27.55
CA SER A 738 18.83 -22.48 26.71
C SER A 738 19.16 -21.46 25.61
N ASP A 739 18.60 -20.25 25.64
CA ASP A 739 18.83 -19.23 24.61
C ASP A 739 20.23 -18.59 24.75
N PRO A 740 21.15 -18.77 23.78
CA PRO A 740 22.54 -18.35 23.95
C PRO A 740 22.70 -16.82 23.92
N PHE A 741 21.89 -16.13 23.10
CA PHE A 741 21.92 -14.68 22.95
C PHE A 741 21.45 -14.00 24.24
N CYS A 742 20.31 -14.43 24.78
CA CYS A 742 19.82 -13.96 26.07
C CYS A 742 20.86 -14.13 27.19
N ARG A 743 21.50 -15.31 27.28
CA ARG A 743 22.52 -15.57 28.32
C ARG A 743 23.73 -14.66 28.14
N PHE A 744 24.18 -14.45 26.91
CA PHE A 744 25.28 -13.54 26.58
C PHE A 744 24.96 -12.13 27.08
N ASP A 745 23.81 -11.58 26.66
CA ASP A 745 23.37 -10.23 27.02
C ASP A 745 23.18 -10.04 28.53
N VAL A 746 22.62 -11.03 29.26
CA VAL A 746 22.49 -10.93 30.73
C VAL A 746 23.87 -10.86 31.39
N LEU A 747 24.84 -11.66 30.94
CA LEU A 747 26.18 -11.66 31.51
C LEU A 747 26.94 -10.36 31.19
N THR A 748 26.81 -9.82 29.98
CA THR A 748 27.53 -8.61 29.56
C THR A 748 26.88 -7.29 30.01
N THR A 749 25.55 -7.20 30.03
CA THR A 749 24.82 -5.99 30.47
C THR A 749 24.40 -6.02 31.93
N ARG A 750 24.50 -7.17 32.61
CA ARG A 750 24.00 -7.42 33.97
C ARG A 750 22.49 -7.18 34.11
N SER A 751 21.72 -7.28 33.02
CA SER A 751 20.28 -6.98 32.98
C SER A 751 19.44 -8.15 32.46
N LEU A 752 18.62 -8.73 33.34
CA LEU A 752 17.60 -9.74 32.98
C LEU A 752 16.55 -9.19 32.01
N GLN A 753 16.30 -7.89 32.04
CA GLN A 753 15.34 -7.24 31.15
C GLN A 753 15.86 -7.23 29.71
N VAL A 754 17.13 -6.87 29.49
CA VAL A 754 17.78 -6.92 28.17
C VAL A 754 17.76 -8.34 27.64
N GLY A 755 18.22 -9.31 28.43
CA GLY A 755 18.18 -10.73 28.04
C GLY A 755 16.80 -11.22 27.64
N ASN A 756 15.76 -10.91 28.43
CA ASN A 756 14.39 -11.33 28.11
C ASN A 756 13.90 -10.73 26.78
N PHE A 757 14.23 -9.46 26.49
CA PHE A 757 13.92 -8.85 25.20
C PHE A 757 14.70 -9.50 24.05
N THR A 758 15.98 -9.80 24.23
CA THR A 758 16.80 -10.53 23.25
C THR A 758 16.27 -11.93 22.96
N ARG A 759 15.86 -12.69 23.98
CA ARG A 759 15.15 -13.97 23.82
C ARG A 759 13.88 -13.79 22.99
N LEU A 760 13.07 -12.78 23.30
CA LEU A 760 11.82 -12.52 22.58
C LEU A 760 12.08 -12.12 21.12
N SER A 761 13.08 -11.28 20.84
CA SER A 761 13.48 -10.92 19.47
C SER A 761 13.96 -12.13 18.67
N HIS A 762 14.77 -13.01 19.27
CA HIS A 762 15.20 -14.26 18.63
C HIS A 762 14.03 -15.23 18.37
N GLN A 763 13.11 -15.39 19.33
CA GLN A 763 11.88 -16.18 19.14
C GLN A 763 10.98 -15.61 18.04
N ASN A 764 10.81 -14.29 18.00
CA ASN A 764 10.05 -13.60 16.95
C ASN A 764 10.67 -13.82 15.56
N HIS A 765 12.00 -13.73 15.44
CA HIS A 765 12.68 -14.01 14.18
C HIS A 765 12.50 -15.48 13.73
N LYS A 766 12.63 -16.45 14.64
CA LYS A 766 12.35 -17.87 14.30
C LYS A 766 10.93 -18.07 13.79
N GLN A 767 9.93 -17.48 14.46
CA GLN A 767 8.53 -17.57 14.05
C GLN A 767 8.28 -16.87 12.71
N LEU A 768 8.98 -15.75 12.45
CA LEU A 768 8.93 -15.03 11.18
C LEU A 768 9.46 -15.89 10.03
N VAL A 769 10.66 -16.46 10.18
CA VAL A 769 11.25 -17.36 9.17
C VAL A 769 10.39 -18.61 8.95
N GLU A 770 9.81 -19.18 10.01
CA GLU A 770 8.86 -20.30 9.90
C GLU A 770 7.61 -19.91 9.10
N ASN A 771 7.02 -18.74 9.39
CA ASN A 771 5.84 -18.22 8.69
C ASN A 771 6.12 -17.87 7.21
N LEU A 772 7.37 -17.53 6.89
CA LEU A 772 7.84 -17.18 5.54
C LEU A 772 8.35 -18.38 4.73
N LYS A 773 8.24 -19.62 5.24
CA LYS A 773 8.60 -20.80 4.44
C LYS A 773 7.76 -20.86 3.15
N PRO A 774 8.38 -21.14 1.98
CA PRO A 774 7.64 -21.43 0.76
C PRO A 774 6.69 -22.62 0.93
N VAL A 775 5.50 -22.52 0.34
CA VAL A 775 4.53 -23.62 0.27
C VAL A 775 4.27 -23.97 -1.19
N ILE A 776 3.84 -25.22 -1.43
CA ILE A 776 3.52 -25.70 -2.77
C ILE A 776 2.02 -25.57 -2.98
N SER A 777 1.62 -24.76 -3.97
CA SER A 777 0.27 -24.70 -4.53
C SER A 777 0.27 -25.41 -5.89
N CYS A 778 -0.73 -26.26 -6.13
CA CYS A 778 -0.97 -26.85 -7.45
C CYS A 778 -1.88 -25.99 -8.34
N GLY A 779 -2.28 -24.81 -7.84
CA GLY A 779 -3.19 -23.88 -8.51
C GLY A 779 -4.64 -24.31 -8.49
N TRP A 780 -5.51 -23.34 -8.80
CA TRP A 780 -6.94 -23.56 -8.90
C TRP A 780 -7.30 -24.41 -10.13
N LEU A 781 -8.39 -25.16 -10.01
CA LEU A 781 -8.97 -25.94 -11.10
C LEU A 781 -10.45 -25.65 -11.27
N ASP A 782 -10.89 -25.58 -12.51
CA ASP A 782 -12.29 -25.38 -12.85
C ASP A 782 -13.14 -26.62 -12.55
N HIS A 783 -14.43 -26.40 -12.38
CA HIS A 783 -15.44 -27.44 -12.32
C HIS A 783 -15.71 -28.02 -13.72
N PRO A 784 -15.97 -29.34 -13.84
CA PRO A 784 -16.32 -29.93 -15.13
C PRO A 784 -17.68 -29.41 -15.59
N THR A 785 -17.81 -29.06 -16.88
CA THR A 785 -19.09 -28.67 -17.50
C THR A 785 -20.13 -29.76 -17.29
N ASN A 786 -21.30 -29.42 -16.72
CA ASN A 786 -22.32 -30.37 -16.24
C ASN A 786 -21.88 -31.25 -15.06
N GLY A 787 -21.03 -30.73 -14.18
CA GLY A 787 -20.73 -31.28 -12.87
C GLY A 787 -20.34 -30.18 -11.89
N ARG A 788 -19.73 -30.59 -10.78
CA ARG A 788 -19.19 -29.73 -9.74
C ARG A 788 -17.88 -30.27 -9.19
N LYS A 789 -17.16 -29.40 -8.51
CA LYS A 789 -15.92 -29.66 -7.79
C LYS A 789 -16.17 -29.43 -6.30
N ASP A 790 -15.88 -30.42 -5.46
CA ASP A 790 -15.95 -30.31 -4.00
C ASP A 790 -14.50 -30.20 -3.47
N GLY A 791 -14.15 -29.03 -2.93
CA GLY A 791 -12.82 -28.69 -2.39
C GLY A 791 -12.33 -27.30 -2.83
N THR A 792 -11.76 -26.54 -1.89
CA THR A 792 -11.35 -25.12 -2.08
C THR A 792 -9.92 -24.81 -1.59
N ASN A 793 -9.14 -25.84 -1.26
CA ASN A 793 -7.73 -25.70 -0.90
C ASN A 793 -6.85 -26.38 -1.98
N TYR A 794 -5.80 -25.70 -2.39
CA TYR A 794 -4.94 -26.05 -3.52
C TYR A 794 -3.48 -26.32 -3.11
N LEU A 795 -3.19 -26.30 -1.80
CA LEU A 795 -1.87 -26.56 -1.25
C LEU A 795 -1.54 -28.06 -1.22
N LEU A 796 -0.25 -28.38 -1.10
CA LEU A 796 0.29 -29.74 -1.02
C LEU A 796 -0.54 -30.68 -0.14
N GLY A 797 -0.93 -31.83 -0.69
CA GLY A 797 -1.73 -32.84 0.01
C GLY A 797 -3.23 -32.55 0.05
N SER A 798 -3.69 -31.38 -0.40
CA SER A 798 -5.11 -31.10 -0.58
C SER A 798 -5.71 -32.02 -1.63
N THR A 799 -6.96 -32.44 -1.39
CA THR A 799 -7.71 -33.36 -2.24
C THR A 799 -8.94 -32.66 -2.80
N ILE A 800 -9.15 -32.80 -4.11
CA ILE A 800 -10.29 -32.25 -4.84
C ILE A 800 -11.12 -33.41 -5.40
N HIS A 801 -12.43 -33.40 -5.15
CA HIS A 801 -13.36 -34.40 -5.69
C HIS A 801 -14.24 -33.81 -6.79
N PHE A 802 -14.60 -34.62 -7.78
CA PHE A 802 -15.47 -34.21 -8.87
C PHE A 802 -16.74 -35.08 -8.96
N ILE A 803 -17.87 -34.43 -9.21
CA ILE A 803 -19.20 -35.05 -9.24
C ILE A 803 -19.96 -34.52 -10.45
N CYS A 804 -20.43 -35.40 -11.33
CA CYS A 804 -21.28 -35.01 -12.45
C CYS A 804 -22.75 -34.80 -12.03
N ASN A 805 -23.42 -33.89 -12.75
CA ASN A 805 -24.85 -33.67 -12.63
C ASN A 805 -25.63 -34.90 -13.11
N GLN A 806 -26.87 -35.02 -12.66
CA GLN A 806 -27.73 -36.16 -12.99
C GLN A 806 -27.90 -36.31 -14.52
N GLY A 807 -27.61 -37.50 -15.04
CA GLY A 807 -27.66 -37.82 -16.48
C GLY A 807 -26.30 -37.83 -17.18
N TYR A 808 -25.26 -37.31 -16.53
CA TYR A 808 -23.88 -37.32 -17.00
C TYR A 808 -23.04 -38.37 -16.27
N GLU A 809 -21.97 -38.84 -16.90
CA GLU A 809 -20.98 -39.76 -16.32
C GLU A 809 -19.60 -39.11 -16.34
N LEU A 810 -18.80 -39.37 -15.30
CA LEU A 810 -17.47 -38.79 -15.14
C LEU A 810 -16.44 -39.59 -15.93
N ILE A 811 -15.68 -38.92 -16.80
CA ILE A 811 -14.51 -39.46 -17.48
C ILE A 811 -13.27 -38.74 -16.96
N GLY A 812 -12.26 -39.48 -16.51
CA GLY A 812 -11.07 -38.94 -15.84
C GLY A 812 -11.06 -39.26 -14.35
N SER A 813 -10.31 -38.51 -13.57
CA SER A 813 -10.12 -38.78 -12.14
C SER A 813 -11.30 -38.28 -11.30
N LYS A 814 -11.92 -39.15 -10.50
CA LYS A 814 -12.94 -38.75 -9.50
C LYS A 814 -12.35 -37.90 -8.37
N GLU A 815 -11.08 -38.12 -8.08
CA GLU A 815 -10.33 -37.53 -7.00
C GLU A 815 -8.93 -37.22 -7.52
N ILE A 816 -8.39 -36.05 -7.18
CA ILE A 816 -7.02 -35.67 -7.45
C ILE A 816 -6.40 -35.04 -6.20
N ILE A 817 -5.10 -35.21 -6.03
CA ILE A 817 -4.34 -34.75 -4.87
C ILE A 817 -3.22 -33.83 -5.35
N CYS A 818 -3.00 -32.71 -4.68
CA CYS A 818 -1.88 -31.83 -4.97
C CYS A 818 -0.55 -32.48 -4.56
N GLN A 819 0.36 -32.69 -5.51
CA GLN A 819 1.63 -33.39 -5.28
C GLN A 819 2.79 -32.43 -4.97
N VAL A 820 3.88 -32.99 -4.44
CA VAL A 820 5.16 -32.28 -4.19
C VAL A 820 5.79 -31.63 -5.43
N THR A 821 5.30 -31.99 -6.62
CA THR A 821 5.70 -31.41 -7.92
C THR A 821 5.00 -30.09 -8.23
N GLY A 822 4.01 -29.65 -7.44
CA GLY A 822 3.12 -28.54 -7.79
C GLY A 822 2.12 -28.90 -8.90
N VAL A 823 1.85 -30.19 -9.10
CA VAL A 823 0.92 -30.71 -10.12
C VAL A 823 -0.09 -31.65 -9.46
N TRP A 824 -1.30 -31.69 -10.02
CA TRP A 824 -2.36 -32.59 -9.58
C TRP A 824 -2.11 -34.05 -10.01
N SER A 825 -2.44 -35.00 -9.16
CA SER A 825 -2.05 -36.41 -9.30
C SER A 825 -2.71 -37.23 -10.41
N GLY A 826 -3.65 -36.66 -11.17
CA GLY A 826 -4.43 -37.40 -12.16
C GLY A 826 -5.13 -36.48 -13.18
N ASP A 827 -5.72 -37.10 -14.20
CA ASP A 827 -6.37 -36.39 -15.31
C ASP A 827 -7.59 -35.58 -14.82
N ILE A 828 -7.65 -34.30 -15.22
CA ILE A 828 -8.79 -33.41 -14.99
C ILE A 828 -10.03 -34.01 -15.66
N PRO A 829 -11.13 -34.26 -14.91
CA PRO A 829 -12.25 -34.99 -15.45
C PRO A 829 -13.20 -34.12 -16.27
N ASN A 830 -14.01 -34.79 -17.09
CA ASN A 830 -15.10 -34.21 -17.86
C ASN A 830 -16.40 -34.98 -17.58
N CYS A 831 -17.53 -34.28 -17.61
CA CYS A 831 -18.86 -34.88 -17.45
C CYS A 831 -19.55 -34.96 -18.82
N ILE A 832 -19.72 -36.17 -19.36
CA ILE A 832 -20.36 -36.36 -20.68
C ILE A 832 -21.70 -37.07 -20.54
N LEU A 833 -22.61 -36.80 -21.48
CA LEU A 833 -23.98 -37.31 -21.43
C LEU A 833 -23.98 -38.84 -21.59
N ARG A 834 -24.76 -39.54 -20.76
CA ARG A 834 -24.74 -41.01 -20.70
C ARG A 834 -25.16 -41.72 -22.01
N THR A 835 -25.83 -41.02 -22.91
CA THR A 835 -26.14 -41.51 -24.27
C THR A 835 -24.91 -41.49 -25.19
N ASP A 836 -24.01 -40.53 -25.02
CA ASP A 836 -22.88 -40.31 -25.91
C ASP A 836 -21.79 -41.35 -25.63
N ILE A 837 -21.65 -41.79 -24.38
CA ILE A 837 -20.85 -42.96 -24.00
C ILE A 837 -21.28 -44.20 -24.79
N LYS A 838 -22.58 -44.42 -24.93
CA LYS A 838 -23.10 -45.55 -25.73
C LYS A 838 -22.77 -45.38 -27.22
N GLN A 839 -22.88 -44.16 -27.77
CA GLN A 839 -22.48 -43.85 -29.14
C GLN A 839 -20.98 -44.09 -29.38
N VAL A 840 -20.12 -43.61 -28.49
CA VAL A 840 -18.65 -43.77 -28.55
C VAL A 840 -18.25 -45.24 -28.46
N ILE A 841 -18.86 -46.01 -27.56
CA ILE A 841 -18.64 -47.46 -27.47
C ILE A 841 -19.12 -48.16 -28.75
N LEU A 842 -20.30 -47.80 -29.27
CA LEU A 842 -20.84 -48.41 -30.50
C LEU A 842 -19.91 -48.16 -31.71
N LEU A 843 -19.47 -46.91 -31.89
CA LEU A 843 -18.53 -46.51 -32.93
C LEU A 843 -17.18 -47.20 -32.75
N GLY A 844 -16.63 -47.24 -31.53
CA GLY A 844 -15.40 -47.96 -31.21
C GLY A 844 -15.46 -49.45 -31.54
N CYS A 845 -16.56 -50.12 -31.21
CA CYS A 845 -16.81 -51.51 -31.60
C CYS A 845 -16.89 -51.67 -33.12
N VAL A 846 -17.59 -50.79 -33.84
CA VAL A 846 -17.69 -50.83 -35.31
C VAL A 846 -16.31 -50.62 -35.95
N PHE A 847 -15.53 -49.63 -35.52
CA PHE A 847 -14.18 -49.41 -36.03
C PHE A 847 -13.22 -50.56 -35.69
N GLY A 848 -13.34 -51.16 -34.50
CA GLY A 848 -12.59 -52.37 -34.13
C GLY A 848 -12.91 -53.57 -35.03
N ILE A 849 -14.21 -53.82 -35.30
CA ILE A 849 -14.66 -54.89 -36.20
C ILE A 849 -14.20 -54.63 -37.64
N VAL A 850 -14.30 -53.39 -38.14
CA VAL A 850 -13.82 -53.01 -39.48
C VAL A 850 -12.30 -53.15 -39.57
N GLY A 851 -11.56 -52.72 -38.55
CA GLY A 851 -10.10 -52.90 -38.46
C GLY A 851 -9.68 -54.37 -38.48
N LEU A 852 -10.36 -55.22 -37.70
CA LEU A 852 -10.16 -56.68 -37.71
C LEU A 852 -10.51 -57.29 -39.07
N ALA A 853 -11.59 -56.86 -39.72
CA ALA A 853 -11.96 -57.32 -41.06
C ALA A 853 -10.93 -56.89 -42.13
N VAL A 854 -10.37 -55.69 -42.03
CA VAL A 854 -9.27 -55.22 -42.90
C VAL A 854 -7.99 -56.02 -42.64
N LEU A 855 -7.61 -56.27 -41.39
CA LEU A 855 -6.48 -57.13 -41.01
C LEU A 855 -6.65 -58.58 -41.50
N ALA A 856 -7.86 -59.16 -41.37
CA ALA A 856 -8.19 -60.47 -41.89
C ALA A 856 -8.10 -60.50 -43.44
N ARG A 857 -8.55 -59.44 -44.11
CA ARG A 857 -8.45 -59.31 -45.58
C ARG A 857 -7.01 -59.13 -46.05
N LEU A 858 -6.19 -58.35 -45.34
CA LEU A 858 -4.76 -58.18 -45.61
C LEU A 858 -3.99 -59.49 -45.39
N THR A 859 -4.20 -60.18 -44.27
CA THR A 859 -3.56 -61.48 -44.01
C THR A 859 -4.01 -62.57 -44.99
N PHE A 860 -5.28 -62.55 -45.43
CA PHE A 860 -5.76 -63.40 -46.53
C PHE A 860 -5.07 -63.07 -47.87
N LEU A 861 -4.89 -61.78 -48.21
CA LEU A 861 -4.18 -61.36 -49.41
C LEU A 861 -2.68 -61.71 -49.37
N CYS A 862 -2.02 -61.59 -48.20
CA CYS A 862 -0.66 -62.06 -47.99
C CYS A 862 -0.55 -63.58 -48.15
N ARG A 863 -1.46 -64.36 -47.55
CA ARG A 863 -1.53 -65.82 -47.74
C ARG A 863 -1.78 -66.19 -49.21
N LYS A 864 -2.62 -65.45 -49.94
CA LYS A 864 -2.90 -65.66 -51.36
C LYS A 864 -1.71 -65.32 -52.27
N LYS A 865 -0.80 -64.43 -51.84
CA LYS A 865 0.49 -64.16 -52.53
C LYS A 865 1.61 -65.14 -52.15
N GLY A 866 1.46 -65.92 -51.08
CA GLY A 866 2.45 -66.90 -50.63
C GLY A 866 2.55 -68.19 -51.45
N HIS A 867 1.80 -68.33 -52.55
CA HIS A 867 1.69 -69.60 -53.29
C HIS A 867 1.84 -69.47 -54.82
N LYS A 868 2.84 -68.71 -55.30
CA LYS A 868 3.38 -68.86 -56.67
C LYS A 868 4.76 -68.20 -56.86
N GLY A 869 5.76 -69.02 -57.20
CA GLY A 869 6.83 -68.68 -58.16
C GLY A 869 7.94 -67.70 -57.75
N ASN A 870 9.12 -68.27 -57.44
CA ASN A 870 10.43 -67.73 -57.85
C ASN A 870 10.42 -67.30 -59.36
N GLN A 871 11.23 -66.38 -59.87
CA GLN A 871 12.61 -66.03 -59.49
C GLN A 871 13.09 -64.69 -60.12
N LYS A 872 14.00 -63.97 -59.43
CA LYS A 872 15.08 -63.07 -59.93
C LYS A 872 14.80 -61.92 -60.92
N LEU A 873 15.22 -60.70 -60.54
CA LEU A 873 16.33 -60.00 -61.22
C LEU A 873 17.14 -59.11 -60.26
N VAL A 874 18.33 -58.70 -60.70
CA VAL A 874 19.49 -58.19 -59.94
C VAL A 874 20.20 -57.18 -60.87
N SER A 875 20.68 -56.01 -60.48
CA SER A 875 20.72 -55.24 -59.21
C SER A 875 21.08 -53.78 -59.52
N GLU A 876 21.02 -52.85 -58.55
CA GLU A 876 22.10 -51.87 -58.28
C GLU A 876 21.86 -51.00 -57.03
N VAL A 877 22.95 -50.40 -56.52
CA VAL A 877 23.02 -49.61 -55.27
C VAL A 877 23.58 -48.21 -55.59
N PRO A 878 23.07 -47.15 -54.95
CA PRO A 878 24.00 -46.18 -54.34
C PRO A 878 23.76 -45.95 -52.84
N VAL A 879 24.80 -45.46 -52.18
CA VAL A 879 24.90 -45.17 -50.74
C VAL A 879 24.67 -43.67 -50.47
N THR A 880 24.51 -43.29 -49.19
CA THR A 880 24.38 -41.93 -48.57
C THR A 880 22.95 -41.48 -48.27
N SER A 881 22.63 -40.84 -47.13
CA SER A 881 23.38 -40.59 -45.88
C SER A 881 22.40 -40.36 -44.70
N GLN A 882 22.89 -40.35 -43.46
CA GLN A 882 22.12 -39.94 -42.27
C GLN A 882 21.96 -38.40 -42.20
N GLN A 883 20.78 -37.90 -41.84
CA GLN A 883 20.60 -36.79 -40.87
C GLN A 883 19.13 -36.58 -40.45
N GLU A 884 18.93 -36.14 -39.19
CA GLU A 884 17.76 -35.42 -38.63
C GLU A 884 16.35 -36.07 -38.76
N ARG A 885 15.59 -36.42 -37.71
CA ARG A 885 15.42 -35.89 -36.34
C ARG A 885 15.05 -34.39 -36.28
N MET A 886 13.78 -34.04 -36.48
CA MET A 886 13.05 -33.10 -35.59
C MET A 886 11.54 -32.94 -35.86
N LYS A 887 10.81 -32.55 -34.79
CA LYS A 887 9.55 -31.77 -34.77
C LYS A 887 8.30 -32.36 -35.45
N PHE A 888 7.32 -32.77 -34.64
CA PHE A 888 6.11 -31.96 -34.44
C PHE A 888 5.29 -32.45 -33.22
N GLN A 889 5.39 -31.72 -32.10
CA GLN A 889 4.48 -31.88 -30.95
C GLN A 889 4.38 -30.53 -30.24
N ARG A 890 3.31 -29.77 -30.53
CA ARG A 890 2.75 -28.64 -29.75
C ARG A 890 1.65 -27.96 -30.57
N ARG A 891 0.40 -28.33 -30.28
CA ARG A 891 -0.87 -27.58 -30.44
C ARG A 891 -2.01 -28.58 -30.21
N PHE A 892 -2.33 -28.81 -28.94
CA PHE A 892 -3.56 -28.33 -28.32
C PHE A 892 -3.26 -28.15 -26.82
#